data_AF-A0A8S1XUY5-F1
#
_entry.id   AF-A0A8S1XUY5-F1
#
_cell.length_a   1.000
_cell.length_b   1.000
_cell.length_c   1.000
_cell.angle_alpha   90.00
_cell.angle_beta   90.00
_cell.angle_gamma   90.00
#
_symmetry.space_group_name_H-M   'P 1'
#
loop_
_entity.id
_entity.type
_entity.pdbx_description
1 polymer ?
#
loop_
_entity_poly.entity_id
_entity_poly.type
_entity_poly.pdbx_seq_one_letter_code
_entity_poly.pdbx_strand_id
1 'polypeptide(L)'
;MADIPSVQFFGQMPPQISSHYTTFEDNQNVLIYLNYFEIDNQMLILLSPSPIEYSQQSFIVFSSTIRPRYRVSQKLMISIDQFKSIVSFNILLFGDLYLTNKTQSQPTNARNFQTFITSNPLPQINILVVPGVYSINFDQIYEFLESKLALKNECIQPQPKYDILVYTTNPYRVCNIQFQFDKTTQLIDYFYYLIDNHIYSDINEIQQIFLLDNIKGTLLDFLSGKNQQPSAYFIQLIRKNFSYNTQDNRFYILQQIKGFNQIHQNADFVKIFCQNCEDGNKCTLLSSNNQQIFFSGQSSLFKYPLSIKFMDLVSRTFSNLICQLLFIANAQNATYQIDRLANIDRIEEAISCPSFNPQRNYQNLEMLGDVVIKYLTSAMLFEDNTYKTENSLSSARVRLITNKHLSGIYGKLKLNTMNFKINCKKFLNHMMMIINEQEDPKLSQKQQADIYEALCGACYIKNYEFKDLMDFFKLTKFEFKGKVQQFYKGNSLIDFSNDSQDTDNDNDYPLKKQIQKRPFTEILKFNQPFKEFEDYLGCQLNNIAEAMTVDQFERLEFFGDAILELLVIVNVHKECEKVYYNSRQQQLCREGKITQKLLLCPGMLHTAKISLLDRGFMGTMAMYHNFHQYARNLSRETQNDLKKALTLLREDQFNDFRKINQYSLQIPKIMSDLWESVAACILVEHGWEMVVKIYGELYKPYIKYFVDNISLIYDFYQSSGSLKS
;
A
#
# COMPACT_ATOMS: atom_id res chain seq x y z
N MET A 1 1.68 17.49 45.36
CA MET A 1 2.27 17.00 44.09
C MET A 1 1.55 15.72 43.74
N ALA A 2 0.85 15.69 42.61
CA ALA A 2 -0.03 14.60 42.19
C ALA A 2 -0.02 14.52 40.65
N ASP A 3 -0.50 13.41 40.11
CA ASP A 3 -0.32 13.01 38.72
C ASP A 3 -0.94 13.96 37.69
N ILE A 4 -0.23 14.14 36.57
CA ILE A 4 -0.76 14.73 35.33
C ILE A 4 -0.33 13.82 34.17
N PRO A 5 -1.20 12.91 33.68
CA PRO A 5 -0.89 12.10 32.50
C PRO A 5 -0.98 12.96 31.24
N SER A 6 0.15 13.20 30.58
CA SER A 6 0.20 13.88 29.28
C SER A 6 -0.27 12.95 28.17
N VAL A 7 -1.52 13.12 27.71
CA VAL A 7 -2.12 12.24 26.69
C VAL A 7 -1.59 12.56 25.29
N GLN A 8 -0.84 11.59 24.77
CA GLN A 8 -0.80 11.03 23.41
C GLN A 8 -1.39 11.85 22.24
N PHE A 9 -0.57 12.05 21.19
CA PHE A 9 -0.97 12.68 19.92
C PHE A 9 -1.06 11.67 18.77
N PHE A 10 -1.80 12.05 17.72
CA PHE A 10 -1.76 11.40 16.41
C PHE A 10 -0.40 11.53 15.73
N GLY A 11 -0.05 10.53 14.91
CA GLY A 11 0.95 10.70 13.84
C GLY A 11 0.58 11.89 12.95
N GLN A 12 1.59 12.66 12.54
CA GLN A 12 1.36 13.96 11.89
C GLN A 12 0.65 13.79 10.55
N MET A 13 -0.60 14.30 10.43
CA MET A 13 -1.33 14.28 9.17
C MET A 13 -0.51 15.00 8.07
N PRO A 14 -0.33 14.39 6.87
CA PRO A 14 0.40 14.96 5.75
C PRO A 14 0.02 16.43 5.50
N PRO A 15 0.99 17.37 5.39
CA PRO A 15 0.71 18.77 5.07
C PRO A 15 -0.21 18.97 3.86
N GLN A 16 -0.21 18.11 2.84
CA GLN A 16 -1.12 18.20 1.68
C GLN A 16 -2.60 17.96 2.03
N ILE A 17 -2.88 17.33 3.18
CA ILE A 17 -4.22 16.98 3.66
C ILE A 17 -4.62 17.80 4.87
N SER A 18 -3.65 18.26 5.67
CA SER A 18 -3.86 19.08 6.87
C SER A 18 -3.64 20.58 6.67
N SER A 19 -3.06 21.02 5.56
CA SER A 19 -2.98 22.44 5.21
C SER A 19 -4.37 23.05 5.04
N HIS A 20 -4.53 24.26 5.54
CA HIS A 20 -5.56 25.18 5.05
C HIS A 20 -5.54 25.32 3.51
N TYR A 21 -6.71 25.57 2.93
CA TYR A 21 -6.88 25.97 1.54
C TYR A 21 -6.30 27.37 1.33
N THR A 22 -5.58 27.56 0.22
CA THR A 22 -4.94 28.84 -0.09
C THR A 22 -5.95 29.86 -0.63
N THR A 23 -6.02 31.02 -0.01
CA THR A 23 -6.83 32.16 -0.46
C THR A 23 -6.01 33.12 -1.31
N PHE A 24 -6.70 33.85 -2.19
CA PHE A 24 -6.13 34.85 -3.11
C PHE A 24 -7.01 36.10 -3.14
N GLU A 25 -6.48 37.20 -3.67
CA GLU A 25 -7.21 38.45 -3.97
C GLU A 25 -8.02 38.95 -2.75
N ASP A 26 -7.31 39.35 -1.69
CA ASP A 26 -7.87 39.83 -0.42
C ASP A 26 -8.90 38.87 0.24
N ASN A 27 -8.71 37.57 0.01
CA ASN A 27 -9.61 36.47 0.41
C ASN A 27 -10.96 36.44 -0.32
N GLN A 28 -11.06 37.01 -1.53
CA GLN A 28 -12.25 36.88 -2.37
C GLN A 28 -12.32 35.54 -3.12
N ASN A 29 -11.16 34.90 -3.37
CA ASN A 29 -11.07 33.64 -4.11
C ASN A 29 -10.24 32.58 -3.36
N VAL A 30 -10.53 31.30 -3.63
CA VAL A 30 -9.91 30.11 -3.00
C VAL A 30 -9.41 29.16 -4.08
N LEU A 31 -8.19 28.67 -3.91
CA LEU A 31 -7.60 27.62 -4.73
C LEU A 31 -7.96 26.24 -4.17
N ILE A 32 -8.62 25.43 -4.99
CA ILE A 32 -8.98 24.04 -4.68
C ILE A 32 -8.36 23.08 -5.71
N TYR A 33 -8.07 21.85 -5.29
CA TYR A 33 -7.53 20.80 -6.15
C TYR A 33 -8.52 19.64 -6.25
N LEU A 34 -9.00 19.35 -7.46
CA LEU A 34 -10.03 18.35 -7.74
C LEU A 34 -9.38 17.00 -8.05
N ASN A 35 -9.75 16.00 -7.26
CA ASN A 35 -9.33 14.62 -7.39
C ASN A 35 -10.52 13.80 -7.87
N TYR A 36 -10.46 13.35 -9.13
CA TYR A 36 -11.56 12.67 -9.81
C TYR A 36 -11.37 11.16 -9.72
N PHE A 37 -12.35 10.46 -9.16
CA PHE A 37 -12.39 9.00 -9.08
C PHE A 37 -13.54 8.44 -9.92
N GLU A 38 -13.24 7.47 -10.77
CA GLU A 38 -14.23 6.57 -11.38
C GLU A 38 -14.46 5.38 -10.44
N ILE A 39 -15.71 5.14 -10.05
CA ILE A 39 -16.10 4.10 -9.11
C ILE A 39 -17.41 3.45 -9.56
N ASP A 40 -17.43 2.13 -9.78
CA ASP A 40 -18.61 1.41 -10.28
C ASP A 40 -19.27 2.08 -11.52
N ASN A 41 -18.43 2.60 -12.44
CA ASN A 41 -18.80 3.43 -13.61
C ASN A 41 -19.49 4.78 -13.28
N GLN A 42 -19.42 5.24 -12.04
CA GLN A 42 -19.85 6.56 -11.58
C GLN A 42 -18.63 7.46 -11.33
N MET A 43 -18.85 8.76 -11.19
CA MET A 43 -17.79 9.73 -10.91
C MET A 43 -17.97 10.30 -9.50
N LEU A 44 -16.86 10.45 -8.77
CA LEU A 44 -16.77 11.13 -7.48
C LEU A 44 -15.66 12.18 -7.54
N ILE A 45 -15.90 13.37 -6.97
CA ILE A 45 -14.95 14.47 -6.91
C ILE A 45 -14.60 14.73 -5.44
N LEU A 46 -13.31 14.56 -5.09
CA LEU A 46 -12.76 14.91 -3.79
C LEU A 46 -11.87 16.15 -3.92
N LEU A 47 -12.11 17.18 -3.11
CA LEU A 47 -11.28 18.39 -3.08
C LEU A 47 -10.14 18.23 -2.07
N SER A 48 -8.94 18.69 -2.43
CA SER A 48 -7.79 18.82 -1.52
C SER A 48 -7.28 20.26 -1.48
N PRO A 49 -6.65 20.69 -0.36
CA PRO A 49 -6.04 22.03 -0.23
C PRO A 49 -4.68 22.14 -0.94
N SER A 50 -4.14 21.01 -1.41
CA SER A 50 -2.85 20.91 -2.11
C SER A 50 -2.92 19.85 -3.22
N PRO A 51 -2.02 19.90 -4.22
CA PRO A 51 -2.03 18.94 -5.32
C PRO A 51 -1.54 17.56 -4.87
N ILE A 52 -2.33 16.54 -5.19
CA ILE A 52 -2.02 15.13 -4.99
C ILE A 52 -1.56 14.56 -6.34
N GLU A 53 -0.41 13.89 -6.32
CA GLU A 53 0.22 13.26 -7.48
C GLU A 53 0.15 11.74 -7.30
N TYR A 54 -0.50 11.06 -8.23
CA TYR A 54 -0.77 9.64 -8.21
C TYR A 54 0.29 8.90 -9.01
N SER A 55 1.12 8.12 -8.32
CA SER A 55 2.11 7.22 -8.95
C SER A 55 1.45 6.11 -9.78
N GLN A 56 2.24 5.33 -10.52
CA GLN A 56 1.72 4.15 -11.20
C GLN A 56 1.29 3.07 -10.19
N GLN A 57 1.99 2.95 -9.05
CA GLN A 57 1.59 2.04 -7.96
C GLN A 57 0.25 2.43 -7.36
N SER A 58 0.01 3.72 -7.12
CA SER A 58 -1.28 4.22 -6.64
C SER A 58 -2.44 3.83 -7.57
N PHE A 59 -2.28 3.97 -8.88
CA PHE A 59 -3.25 3.49 -9.88
C PHE A 59 -3.50 1.96 -9.84
N ILE A 60 -2.60 1.17 -9.25
CA ILE A 60 -2.68 -0.29 -9.11
C ILE A 60 -3.24 -0.72 -7.75
N VAL A 61 -3.06 0.09 -6.70
CA VAL A 61 -3.55 -0.17 -5.33
C VAL A 61 -5.07 0.04 -5.20
N PHE A 62 -5.65 0.99 -5.94
CA PHE A 62 -7.11 1.05 -6.06
C PHE A 62 -7.64 -0.20 -6.80
N SER A 63 -8.79 -0.71 -6.33
CA SER A 63 -9.40 -1.95 -6.83
C SER A 63 -9.81 -1.86 -8.30
N SER A 64 -10.13 -3.00 -8.93
CA SER A 64 -10.70 -3.01 -10.29
C SER A 64 -11.91 -2.07 -10.46
N THR A 65 -12.64 -1.83 -9.35
CA THR A 65 -13.83 -0.98 -9.20
C THR A 65 -13.57 0.49 -8.86
N ILE A 66 -12.36 0.91 -8.46
CA ILE A 66 -12.03 2.31 -8.08
C ILE A 66 -10.79 2.77 -8.86
N ARG A 67 -10.83 3.94 -9.52
CA ARG A 67 -9.68 4.44 -10.30
C ARG A 67 -9.59 5.97 -10.26
N PRO A 68 -8.44 6.58 -9.90
CA PRO A 68 -8.22 8.00 -10.19
C PRO A 68 -8.20 8.23 -11.71
N ARG A 69 -8.80 9.33 -12.18
CA ARG A 69 -8.84 9.68 -13.62
C ARG A 69 -7.56 10.36 -14.12
N TYR A 70 -6.89 11.11 -13.25
CA TYR A 70 -5.77 11.97 -13.59
C TYR A 70 -4.57 11.66 -12.69
N ARG A 71 -3.35 11.78 -13.22
CA ARG A 71 -2.11 11.59 -12.44
C ARG A 71 -1.81 12.74 -11.48
N VAL A 72 -2.41 13.89 -11.66
CA VAL A 72 -2.30 15.06 -10.76
C VAL A 72 -3.68 15.66 -10.59
N SER A 73 -4.02 16.13 -9.39
CA SER A 73 -5.25 16.88 -9.12
C SER A 73 -5.41 18.07 -10.06
N GLN A 74 -6.62 18.31 -10.58
CA GLN A 74 -6.88 19.49 -11.40
C GLN A 74 -7.09 20.72 -10.51
N LYS A 75 -6.32 21.79 -10.74
CA LYS A 75 -6.51 23.06 -10.02
C LYS A 75 -7.76 23.81 -10.50
N LEU A 76 -8.49 24.42 -9.59
CA LEU A 76 -9.59 25.35 -9.88
C LEU A 76 -9.59 26.50 -8.88
N MET A 77 -9.89 27.71 -9.35
CA MET A 77 -10.19 28.86 -8.50
C MET A 77 -11.72 28.98 -8.38
N ILE A 78 -12.22 29.21 -7.17
CA ILE A 78 -13.63 29.49 -6.89
C ILE A 78 -13.76 30.68 -5.94
N SER A 79 -14.92 31.33 -5.93
CA SER A 79 -15.20 32.42 -4.98
C SER A 79 -15.24 31.92 -3.53
N ILE A 80 -14.95 32.83 -2.60
CA ILE A 80 -15.00 32.58 -1.16
C ILE A 80 -16.38 32.09 -0.71
N ASP A 81 -17.46 32.55 -1.36
CA ASP A 81 -18.84 32.15 -1.05
C ASP A 81 -19.20 30.78 -1.64
N GLN A 82 -18.73 30.45 -2.85
CA GLN A 82 -18.77 29.07 -3.36
C GLN A 82 -18.04 28.10 -2.43
N PHE A 83 -16.88 28.50 -1.89
CA PHE A 83 -16.15 27.66 -0.94
C PHE A 83 -16.86 27.54 0.41
N LYS A 84 -17.48 28.62 0.95
CA LYS A 84 -18.36 28.55 2.13
C LYS A 84 -19.46 27.52 1.93
N SER A 85 -20.16 27.55 0.78
CA SER A 85 -21.22 26.59 0.47
C SER A 85 -20.72 25.14 0.39
N ILE A 86 -19.56 24.88 -0.22
CA ILE A 86 -18.94 23.55 -0.23
C ILE A 86 -18.60 23.07 1.19
N VAL A 87 -18.06 23.94 2.04
CA VAL A 87 -17.71 23.60 3.43
C VAL A 87 -18.98 23.34 4.26
N SER A 88 -20.00 24.21 4.18
CA SER A 88 -21.30 24.01 4.83
C SER A 88 -22.00 22.72 4.35
N PHE A 89 -21.92 22.40 3.06
CA PHE A 89 -22.46 21.17 2.49
C PHE A 89 -21.80 19.94 3.13
N ASN A 90 -20.47 19.93 3.22
CA ASN A 90 -19.72 18.83 3.82
C ASN A 90 -20.01 18.69 5.32
N ILE A 91 -20.11 19.80 6.05
CA ILE A 91 -20.47 19.82 7.48
C ILE A 91 -21.88 19.25 7.69
N LEU A 92 -22.86 19.63 6.86
CA LEU A 92 -24.25 19.16 6.98
C LEU A 92 -24.50 17.75 6.40
N LEU A 93 -23.61 17.26 5.53
CA LEU A 93 -23.63 15.90 4.99
C LEU A 93 -22.95 14.90 5.93
N PHE A 94 -21.85 15.30 6.58
CA PHE A 94 -20.97 14.39 7.31
C PHE A 94 -20.78 14.69 8.81
N GLY A 95 -21.31 15.80 9.34
CA GLY A 95 -21.44 16.10 10.78
C GLY A 95 -20.17 15.84 11.60
N ASP A 96 -20.17 14.71 12.32
CA ASP A 96 -19.05 14.15 13.09
C ASP A 96 -17.69 14.21 12.34
N LEU A 97 -17.69 13.93 11.02
CA LEU A 97 -17.08 14.79 9.98
C LEU A 97 -15.94 15.71 10.40
N TYR A 98 -16.38 16.85 10.91
CA TYR A 98 -15.60 18.05 11.09
C TYR A 98 -15.81 18.60 12.51
N LEU A 99 -15.87 17.72 13.51
CA LEU A 99 -15.77 18.09 14.92
C LEU A 99 -14.30 18.22 15.34
N THR A 100 -13.99 19.10 16.29
CA THR A 100 -12.68 19.11 16.96
C THR A 100 -12.70 18.23 18.19
N ASN A 101 -11.70 17.36 18.35
CA ASN A 101 -11.64 16.46 19.50
C ASN A 101 -11.30 17.15 20.82
N LYS A 102 -11.70 16.51 21.92
CA LYS A 102 -11.53 17.01 23.29
C LYS A 102 -10.11 16.80 23.82
N THR A 103 -9.28 17.83 23.78
CA THR A 103 -8.32 18.04 24.88
C THR A 103 -9.09 18.62 26.08
N GLN A 104 -8.78 18.16 27.31
CA GLN A 104 -9.68 18.15 28.48
C GLN A 104 -10.15 19.51 29.06
N SER A 105 -9.88 20.65 28.40
CA SER A 105 -10.11 22.01 28.95
C SER A 105 -10.86 22.99 28.04
N GLN A 106 -11.35 22.58 26.86
CA GLN A 106 -12.15 23.44 25.97
C GLN A 106 -13.42 22.77 25.43
N PRO A 107 -14.47 23.54 25.08
CA PRO A 107 -15.73 23.00 24.55
C PRO A 107 -15.58 22.39 23.15
N THR A 108 -16.57 21.56 22.76
CA THR A 108 -16.67 20.87 21.47
C THR A 108 -17.00 21.83 20.31
N ASN A 109 -16.05 22.69 19.97
CA ASN A 109 -16.20 23.68 18.90
C ASN A 109 -16.17 23.02 17.51
N ALA A 110 -17.33 22.75 16.93
CA ALA A 110 -17.43 22.22 15.58
C ALA A 110 -16.69 23.12 14.54
N ARG A 111 -16.00 22.52 13.56
CA ARG A 111 -15.10 23.23 12.64
C ARG A 111 -15.85 24.17 11.72
N ASN A 112 -15.75 25.47 12.00
CA ASN A 112 -16.27 26.49 11.11
C ASN A 112 -15.38 26.71 9.88
N PHE A 113 -15.94 27.42 8.91
CA PHE A 113 -15.30 27.84 7.66
C PHE A 113 -13.86 28.35 7.83
N GLN A 114 -13.58 29.18 8.85
CA GLN A 114 -12.26 29.75 9.07
C GLN A 114 -11.20 28.65 9.26
N THR A 115 -11.55 27.55 9.93
CA THR A 115 -10.63 26.42 10.17
C THR A 115 -10.21 25.66 8.91
N PHE A 116 -10.80 25.97 7.74
CA PHE A 116 -10.37 25.45 6.44
C PHE A 116 -9.47 26.43 5.67
N ILE A 117 -9.49 27.73 5.98
CA ILE A 117 -8.71 28.78 5.31
C ILE A 117 -7.62 29.43 6.17
N THR A 118 -7.51 29.06 7.46
CA THR A 118 -6.40 29.48 8.34
C THR A 118 -5.66 28.29 8.90
N SER A 119 -4.34 28.39 9.04
CA SER A 119 -3.50 27.40 9.72
C SER A 119 -4.02 27.06 11.12
N ASN A 120 -4.31 25.78 11.37
CA ASN A 120 -4.68 25.27 12.69
C ASN A 120 -3.42 24.71 13.40
N PRO A 121 -3.23 24.94 14.72
CA PRO A 121 -2.14 24.31 15.48
C PRO A 121 -2.30 22.78 15.62
N LEU A 122 -3.51 22.24 15.40
CA LEU A 122 -3.77 20.79 15.39
C LEU A 122 -3.90 20.27 13.95
N PRO A 123 -3.33 19.10 13.62
CA PRO A 123 -3.54 18.46 12.33
C PRO A 123 -5.02 18.06 12.16
N GLN A 124 -5.62 18.45 11.03
CA GLN A 124 -7.02 18.15 10.68
C GLN A 124 -7.08 17.51 9.28
N ILE A 125 -8.21 16.90 8.91
CA ILE A 125 -8.44 16.43 7.54
C ILE A 125 -9.23 17.51 6.78
N ASN A 126 -8.64 18.03 5.71
CA ASN A 126 -9.24 19.11 4.90
C ASN A 126 -9.71 18.61 3.53
N ILE A 127 -9.97 17.31 3.38
CA ILE A 127 -10.62 16.76 2.18
C ILE A 127 -12.14 16.99 2.27
N LEU A 128 -12.72 17.42 1.15
CA LEU A 128 -14.15 17.72 1.00
C LEU A 128 -14.72 16.91 -0.18
N VAL A 129 -16.00 16.54 -0.14
CA VAL A 129 -16.71 15.90 -1.26
C VAL A 129 -17.63 16.91 -1.93
N VAL A 130 -17.79 16.83 -3.25
CA VAL A 130 -18.82 17.59 -3.98
C VAL A 130 -19.57 16.70 -4.99
N PRO A 131 -20.87 16.94 -5.22
CA PRO A 131 -21.59 16.35 -6.34
C PRO A 131 -21.05 16.88 -7.66
N GLY A 132 -21.01 16.03 -8.69
CA GLY A 132 -20.46 16.38 -10.00
C GLY A 132 -20.06 15.15 -10.82
N VAL A 133 -19.70 15.37 -12.08
CA VAL A 133 -19.17 14.32 -12.98
C VAL A 133 -17.85 14.77 -13.59
N TYR A 134 -17.86 15.91 -14.29
CA TYR A 134 -16.69 16.56 -14.87
C TYR A 134 -16.38 17.92 -14.23
N SER A 135 -17.34 18.53 -13.54
CA SER A 135 -17.22 19.78 -12.78
C SER A 135 -18.04 19.68 -11.50
N ILE A 136 -17.83 20.62 -10.57
CA ILE A 136 -18.65 20.79 -9.36
C ILE A 136 -20.08 21.16 -9.78
N ASN A 137 -21.08 20.44 -9.28
CA ASN A 137 -22.48 20.81 -9.41
C ASN A 137 -22.88 21.73 -8.25
N PHE A 138 -22.72 23.04 -8.46
CA PHE A 138 -23.09 24.03 -7.45
C PHE A 138 -24.60 24.10 -7.20
N ASP A 139 -25.44 23.86 -8.21
CA ASP A 139 -26.89 23.91 -8.06
C ASP A 139 -27.39 22.86 -7.06
N GLN A 140 -26.87 21.63 -7.14
CA GLN A 140 -27.15 20.57 -6.15
C GLN A 140 -26.58 20.86 -4.75
N ILE A 141 -25.50 21.64 -4.66
CA ILE A 141 -24.97 22.11 -3.37
C ILE A 141 -25.92 23.14 -2.76
N TYR A 142 -26.40 24.11 -3.55
CA TYR A 142 -27.35 25.13 -3.10
C TYR A 142 -28.71 24.50 -2.74
N GLU A 143 -29.28 23.64 -3.59
CA GLU A 143 -30.53 22.90 -3.34
C GLU A 143 -30.44 22.07 -2.04
N PHE A 144 -29.30 21.41 -1.79
CA PHE A 144 -29.05 20.72 -0.52
C PHE A 144 -29.01 21.70 0.66
N LEU A 145 -28.25 22.79 0.57
CA LEU A 145 -28.15 23.78 1.65
C LEU A 145 -29.51 24.40 1.97
N GLU A 146 -30.30 24.78 0.97
CA GLU A 146 -31.66 25.29 1.16
C GLU A 146 -32.55 24.24 1.82
N SER A 147 -32.53 22.97 1.37
CA SER A 147 -33.30 21.88 2.01
C SER A 147 -32.93 21.64 3.49
N LYS A 148 -31.75 22.08 3.95
CA LYS A 148 -31.26 21.93 5.33
C LYS A 148 -31.43 23.18 6.19
N LEU A 149 -31.43 24.35 5.59
CA LEU A 149 -31.34 25.65 6.28
C LEU A 149 -32.57 26.55 6.08
N ALA A 150 -33.39 26.33 5.06
CA ALA A 150 -34.47 27.24 4.67
C ALA A 150 -35.86 26.80 5.15
N LEU A 151 -36.62 27.77 5.66
CA LEU A 151 -38.01 27.60 6.13
C LEU A 151 -39.05 27.62 4.98
N LYS A 152 -38.69 27.14 3.79
CA LYS A 152 -39.54 27.22 2.57
C LYS A 152 -39.99 25.83 2.10
N ASN A 153 -41.26 25.56 2.34
CA ASN A 153 -41.91 24.28 2.08
C ASN A 153 -42.63 24.25 0.72
N GLU A 154 -41.89 24.19 -0.40
CA GLU A 154 -42.50 23.99 -1.73
C GLU A 154 -42.70 22.49 -2.03
N CYS A 155 -43.96 22.09 -2.21
CA CYS A 155 -44.40 20.69 -2.17
C CYS A 155 -44.16 19.93 -3.49
N ILE A 156 -42.91 19.55 -3.74
CA ILE A 156 -42.51 18.75 -4.90
C ILE A 156 -43.14 17.34 -4.82
N GLN A 157 -43.90 16.95 -5.87
CA GLN A 157 -44.46 15.61 -6.02
C GLN A 157 -43.35 14.55 -6.21
N PRO A 158 -43.19 13.56 -5.31
CA PRO A 158 -42.12 12.57 -5.42
C PRO A 158 -42.44 11.46 -6.43
N GLN A 159 -41.41 10.95 -7.11
CA GLN A 159 -41.54 9.85 -8.06
C GLN A 159 -41.16 8.50 -7.40
N PRO A 160 -42.01 7.46 -7.52
CA PRO A 160 -41.72 6.16 -6.92
C PRO A 160 -40.47 5.52 -7.54
N LYS A 161 -39.76 4.72 -6.71
CA LYS A 161 -38.61 3.88 -7.08
C LYS A 161 -37.27 4.59 -7.39
N TYR A 162 -37.23 5.94 -7.47
CA TYR A 162 -35.99 6.68 -7.75
C TYR A 162 -35.66 7.82 -6.76
N ASP A 163 -36.63 8.28 -5.95
CA ASP A 163 -36.44 9.38 -5.01
C ASP A 163 -36.24 8.90 -3.56
N ILE A 164 -35.20 9.41 -2.90
CA ILE A 164 -35.12 9.44 -1.44
C ILE A 164 -36.02 10.58 -0.95
N LEU A 165 -36.74 10.37 0.16
CA LEU A 165 -37.58 11.40 0.76
C LEU A 165 -37.04 11.86 2.12
N VAL A 166 -37.41 13.09 2.50
CA VAL A 166 -37.19 13.68 3.83
C VAL A 166 -38.48 14.33 4.32
N TYR A 167 -38.61 14.47 5.64
CA TYR A 167 -39.80 15.05 6.27
C TYR A 167 -39.78 16.57 6.23
N THR A 168 -40.94 17.20 5.96
CA THR A 168 -41.11 18.67 6.01
C THR A 168 -40.79 19.26 7.39
N THR A 169 -41.02 18.49 8.46
CA THR A 169 -40.76 18.88 9.85
C THR A 169 -39.36 18.47 10.36
N ASN A 170 -38.61 17.68 9.58
CA ASN A 170 -37.25 17.29 9.94
C ASN A 170 -36.46 16.85 8.68
N PRO A 171 -35.73 17.78 8.02
CA PRO A 171 -34.99 17.48 6.79
C PRO A 171 -33.75 16.60 7.02
N TYR A 172 -33.44 16.24 8.28
CA TYR A 172 -32.39 15.29 8.65
C TYR A 172 -32.90 13.85 8.78
N ARG A 173 -34.21 13.63 8.65
CA ARG A 173 -34.83 12.31 8.75
C ARG A 173 -35.04 11.69 7.37
N VAL A 174 -33.96 11.11 6.84
CA VAL A 174 -33.91 10.49 5.50
C VAL A 174 -34.67 9.16 5.47
N CYS A 175 -35.51 8.96 4.44
CA CYS A 175 -36.40 7.82 4.26
C CYS A 175 -36.40 7.28 2.82
N ASN A 176 -36.64 5.97 2.68
CA ASN A 176 -36.99 5.33 1.40
C ASN A 176 -38.50 5.05 1.35
N ILE A 177 -39.09 5.06 0.15
CA ILE A 177 -40.48 4.67 -0.10
C ILE A 177 -40.57 3.14 -0.11
N GLN A 178 -41.42 2.58 0.74
CA GLN A 178 -41.75 1.15 0.76
C GLN A 178 -43.06 0.84 0.03
N PHE A 179 -44.05 1.71 0.10
CA PHE A 179 -45.32 1.56 -0.64
C PHE A 179 -45.96 2.94 -0.86
N GLN A 180 -46.72 3.09 -1.95
CA GLN A 180 -47.48 4.30 -2.26
C GLN A 180 -48.94 3.93 -2.48
N PHE A 181 -49.87 4.71 -1.90
CA PHE A 181 -51.30 4.50 -2.00
C PHE A 181 -52.07 5.82 -2.04
N ASP A 182 -53.38 5.73 -2.29
CA ASP A 182 -54.31 6.87 -2.35
C ASP A 182 -55.60 6.59 -1.57
N LYS A 183 -56.61 7.46 -1.76
CA LYS A 183 -57.95 7.36 -1.12
C LYS A 183 -58.82 6.22 -1.67
N THR A 184 -58.36 5.46 -2.67
CA THR A 184 -59.13 4.42 -3.38
C THR A 184 -58.48 3.03 -3.34
N THR A 185 -57.18 2.97 -3.05
CA THR A 185 -56.39 1.73 -2.93
C THR A 185 -57.02 0.77 -1.92
N GLN A 186 -57.36 -0.45 -2.33
CA GLN A 186 -58.02 -1.41 -1.44
C GLN A 186 -57.04 -1.97 -0.42
N LEU A 187 -57.55 -2.33 0.77
CA LEU A 187 -56.73 -2.97 1.80
C LEU A 187 -56.09 -4.28 1.30
N ILE A 188 -56.80 -5.02 0.44
CA ILE A 188 -56.33 -6.30 -0.10
C ILE A 188 -55.16 -6.15 -1.08
N ASP A 189 -55.09 -5.05 -1.85
CA ASP A 189 -54.00 -4.78 -2.79
C ASP A 189 -52.65 -4.65 -2.05
N TYR A 190 -52.68 -3.98 -0.90
CA TYR A 190 -51.52 -3.86 -0.02
C TYR A 190 -51.14 -5.18 0.66
N PHE A 191 -52.11 -6.01 1.03
CA PHE A 191 -51.82 -7.33 1.59
C PHE A 191 -51.22 -8.29 0.55
N TYR A 192 -51.66 -8.24 -0.71
CA TYR A 192 -50.96 -8.93 -1.80
C TYR A 192 -49.54 -8.40 -2.00
N TYR A 193 -49.32 -7.08 -1.99
CA TYR A 193 -47.97 -6.50 -2.04
C TYR A 193 -47.03 -7.06 -0.95
N LEU A 194 -47.53 -7.30 0.28
CA LEU A 194 -46.73 -7.90 1.35
C LEU A 194 -46.38 -9.38 1.08
N ILE A 195 -47.29 -10.15 0.46
CA ILE A 195 -47.07 -11.56 0.08
C ILE A 195 -46.09 -11.64 -1.11
N ASP A 196 -46.26 -10.79 -2.11
CA ASP A 196 -45.41 -10.69 -3.31
C ASP A 196 -43.95 -10.31 -2.96
N ASN A 197 -43.74 -9.58 -1.85
CA ASN A 197 -42.42 -9.25 -1.31
C ASN A 197 -41.95 -10.23 -0.21
N HIS A 198 -42.65 -11.36 -0.04
CA HIS A 198 -42.33 -12.43 0.91
C HIS A 198 -42.22 -11.99 2.38
N ILE A 199 -43.00 -10.99 2.77
CA ILE A 199 -43.11 -10.50 4.17
C ILE A 199 -44.06 -11.41 4.98
N TYR A 200 -45.06 -11.99 4.32
CA TYR A 200 -45.98 -12.99 4.85
C TYR A 200 -46.24 -14.09 3.82
N SER A 201 -46.65 -15.27 4.28
CA SER A 201 -46.79 -16.48 3.46
C SER A 201 -48.09 -16.49 2.65
N ASP A 202 -49.20 -16.09 3.28
CA ASP A 202 -50.53 -16.04 2.66
C ASP A 202 -51.44 -14.98 3.33
N ILE A 203 -52.67 -14.89 2.84
CA ILE A 203 -53.66 -13.93 3.34
C ILE A 203 -54.21 -14.32 4.74
N ASN A 204 -54.14 -15.59 5.12
CA ASN A 204 -54.63 -16.10 6.41
C ASN A 204 -53.68 -15.71 7.54
N GLU A 205 -52.37 -15.83 7.31
CA GLU A 205 -51.33 -15.34 8.23
C GLU A 205 -51.51 -13.84 8.49
N ILE A 206 -51.74 -13.05 7.45
CA ILE A 206 -52.07 -11.62 7.55
C ILE A 206 -53.34 -11.42 8.40
N GLN A 207 -54.45 -12.11 8.12
CA GLN A 207 -55.68 -11.96 8.90
C GLN A 207 -55.51 -12.33 10.38
N GLN A 208 -54.68 -13.34 10.70
CA GLN A 208 -54.37 -13.72 12.08
C GLN A 208 -53.49 -12.69 12.79
N ILE A 209 -52.43 -12.20 12.14
CA ILE A 209 -51.49 -11.23 12.72
C ILE A 209 -52.13 -9.85 12.91
N PHE A 210 -52.94 -9.41 11.95
CA PHE A 210 -53.65 -8.12 12.01
C PHE A 210 -54.99 -8.19 12.74
N LEU A 211 -55.46 -9.39 13.10
CA LEU A 211 -56.72 -9.67 13.79
C LEU A 211 -57.94 -9.10 13.02
N LEU A 212 -58.09 -9.56 11.78
CA LEU A 212 -59.09 -9.10 10.82
C LEU A 212 -60.04 -10.22 10.37
N ASP A 213 -61.30 -10.16 10.79
CA ASP A 213 -62.33 -11.14 10.41
C ASP A 213 -62.64 -11.13 8.90
N ASN A 214 -62.48 -9.99 8.24
CA ASN A 214 -62.75 -9.78 6.80
C ASN A 214 -61.86 -8.64 6.26
N ILE A 215 -61.26 -8.83 5.09
CA ILE A 215 -60.48 -7.79 4.40
C ILE A 215 -61.43 -6.98 3.49
N LYS A 216 -61.85 -5.79 3.94
CA LYS A 216 -62.76 -4.88 3.22
C LYS A 216 -62.40 -3.42 3.50
N GLY A 217 -62.72 -2.53 2.56
CA GLY A 217 -62.43 -1.09 2.66
C GLY A 217 -61.03 -0.71 2.13
N THR A 218 -60.70 0.58 2.20
CA THR A 218 -59.42 1.10 1.69
C THR A 218 -58.30 0.93 2.70
N LEU A 219 -57.05 0.98 2.22
CA LEU A 219 -55.88 1.03 3.11
C LEU A 219 -55.90 2.29 4.01
N LEU A 220 -56.45 3.42 3.52
CA LEU A 220 -56.56 4.65 4.30
C LEU A 220 -57.55 4.50 5.47
N ASP A 221 -58.69 3.81 5.26
CA ASP A 221 -59.66 3.53 6.34
C ASP A 221 -59.01 2.67 7.43
N PHE A 222 -58.33 1.60 7.03
CA PHE A 222 -57.63 0.68 7.95
C PHE A 222 -56.54 1.38 8.79
N LEU A 223 -55.82 2.35 8.21
CA LEU A 223 -54.77 3.11 8.88
C LEU A 223 -55.29 4.32 9.68
N SER A 224 -56.48 4.83 9.37
CA SER A 224 -57.09 5.97 10.08
C SER A 224 -58.13 5.57 11.14
N GLY A 225 -58.58 4.31 11.14
CA GLY A 225 -59.54 3.74 12.09
C GLY A 225 -59.06 3.69 13.54
N LYS A 226 -59.14 4.83 14.25
CA LYS A 226 -58.68 4.97 15.64
C LYS A 226 -59.40 4.07 16.66
N ASN A 227 -60.64 3.63 16.36
CA ASN A 227 -61.53 2.93 17.30
C ASN A 227 -62.10 1.59 16.75
N GLN A 228 -61.43 0.87 15.86
CA GLN A 228 -61.92 -0.43 15.34
C GLN A 228 -60.93 -1.60 15.51
N GLN A 229 -61.46 -2.63 16.18
CA GLN A 229 -60.90 -3.96 16.54
C GLN A 229 -59.51 -3.99 17.23
N PRO A 230 -59.25 -5.02 18.06
CA PRO A 230 -57.95 -5.19 18.69
C PRO A 230 -56.93 -5.59 17.61
N SER A 231 -56.23 -4.61 17.05
CA SER A 231 -55.13 -4.84 16.10
C SER A 231 -53.79 -4.98 16.85
N ALA A 232 -52.80 -5.63 16.23
CA ALA A 232 -51.47 -5.80 16.82
C ALA A 232 -50.83 -4.47 17.25
N TYR A 233 -50.06 -4.50 18.36
CA TYR A 233 -49.50 -3.32 19.03
C TYR A 233 -48.76 -2.33 18.10
N PHE A 234 -48.07 -2.83 17.07
CA PHE A 234 -47.39 -1.97 16.10
C PHE A 234 -48.35 -1.16 15.20
N ILE A 235 -49.53 -1.71 14.83
CA ILE A 235 -50.57 -0.96 14.11
C ILE A 235 -51.23 0.08 15.01
N GLN A 236 -51.39 -0.19 16.31
CA GLN A 236 -51.89 0.82 17.25
C GLN A 236 -50.91 2.01 17.38
N LEU A 237 -49.60 1.73 17.41
CA LEU A 237 -48.55 2.76 17.34
C LEU A 237 -48.57 3.54 16.02
N ILE A 238 -48.77 2.86 14.88
CA ILE A 238 -48.92 3.49 13.57
C ILE A 238 -50.15 4.41 13.54
N ARG A 239 -51.34 3.91 13.91
CA ARG A 239 -52.61 4.66 13.98
C ARG A 239 -52.52 5.88 14.91
N LYS A 240 -51.72 5.81 15.97
CA LYS A 240 -51.47 6.94 16.89
C LYS A 240 -50.58 8.03 16.29
N ASN A 241 -49.60 7.65 15.46
CA ASN A 241 -48.60 8.57 14.91
C ASN A 241 -48.91 9.02 13.46
N PHE A 242 -49.87 8.38 12.79
CA PHE A 242 -50.27 8.74 11.43
C PHE A 242 -51.03 10.08 11.42
N SER A 243 -50.44 11.07 10.77
CA SER A 243 -51.00 12.40 10.56
C SER A 243 -50.85 12.79 9.09
N TYR A 244 -51.91 13.38 8.54
CA TYR A 244 -52.03 13.78 7.14
C TYR A 244 -53.01 14.95 7.01
N ASN A 245 -52.90 15.72 5.94
CA ASN A 245 -53.80 16.82 5.59
C ASN A 245 -55.03 16.25 4.84
N THR A 246 -56.23 16.77 5.08
CA THR A 246 -57.44 16.33 4.33
C THR A 246 -57.31 16.53 2.81
N GLN A 247 -56.48 17.50 2.40
CA GLN A 247 -56.12 17.78 1.00
C GLN A 247 -55.09 16.79 0.40
N ASP A 248 -54.47 15.90 1.20
CA ASP A 248 -53.58 14.86 0.67
C ASP A 248 -54.37 13.85 -0.17
N ASN A 249 -53.96 13.64 -1.41
CA ASN A 249 -54.53 12.61 -2.31
C ASN A 249 -53.58 11.43 -2.54
N ARG A 250 -52.37 11.48 -1.97
CA ARG A 250 -51.34 10.44 -2.04
C ARG A 250 -50.72 10.25 -0.66
N PHE A 251 -50.44 9.00 -0.31
CA PHE A 251 -49.89 8.57 0.96
C PHE A 251 -48.76 7.57 0.74
N TYR A 252 -47.81 7.55 1.67
CA TYR A 252 -46.58 6.78 1.54
C TYR A 252 -46.29 6.01 2.83
N ILE A 253 -45.93 4.74 2.66
CA ILE A 253 -45.30 3.92 3.68
C ILE A 253 -43.79 4.06 3.49
N LEU A 254 -43.08 4.38 4.58
CA LEU A 254 -41.70 4.86 4.56
C LEU A 254 -40.84 4.07 5.53
N GLN A 255 -39.59 3.79 5.15
CA GLN A 255 -38.58 3.20 6.03
C GLN A 255 -37.45 4.20 6.24
N GLN A 256 -37.12 4.50 7.50
CA GLN A 256 -36.03 5.44 7.83
C GLN A 256 -34.64 4.83 7.60
N ILE A 257 -33.80 5.54 6.85
CA ILE A 257 -32.42 5.13 6.55
C ILE A 257 -31.54 5.50 7.74
N LYS A 258 -31.08 4.49 8.50
CA LYS A 258 -30.33 4.73 9.76
C LYS A 258 -28.91 5.29 9.57
N GLY A 259 -28.28 5.05 8.41
CA GLY A 259 -26.88 5.42 8.15
C GLY A 259 -26.61 6.93 8.19
N PHE A 260 -27.39 7.72 7.45
CA PHE A 260 -27.19 9.18 7.39
C PHE A 260 -27.62 9.92 8.66
N ASN A 261 -28.61 9.37 9.39
CA ASN A 261 -29.23 10.09 10.50
C ASN A 261 -28.45 9.94 11.83
N GLN A 262 -27.49 8.99 11.93
CA GLN A 262 -26.64 8.85 13.12
C GLN A 262 -25.58 9.96 13.22
N ILE A 263 -25.11 10.46 12.08
CA ILE A 263 -24.08 11.49 11.91
C ILE A 263 -24.47 12.86 12.50
N HIS A 264 -25.76 13.06 12.78
CA HIS A 264 -26.28 14.27 13.42
C HIS A 264 -26.14 14.26 14.96
N GLN A 265 -25.86 13.11 15.59
CA GLN A 265 -25.98 13.00 17.06
C GLN A 265 -24.95 13.80 17.85
N ASN A 266 -23.79 14.13 17.26
CA ASN A 266 -22.71 14.86 17.95
C ASN A 266 -22.35 16.18 17.24
N ALA A 267 -23.06 16.53 16.15
CA ALA A 267 -22.80 17.71 15.33
C ALA A 267 -23.40 18.99 15.94
N ASP A 268 -22.69 19.61 16.89
CA ASP A 268 -23.03 20.90 17.53
C ASP A 268 -22.91 22.10 16.54
N PHE A 269 -23.62 22.09 15.41
CA PHE A 269 -23.52 23.12 14.38
C PHE A 269 -24.79 23.97 14.18
N VAL A 270 -24.65 25.26 14.48
CA VAL A 270 -25.69 26.32 14.39
C VAL A 270 -26.85 26.09 15.37
N LYS A 271 -27.55 27.17 15.75
CA LYS A 271 -28.73 27.15 16.64
C LYS A 271 -29.99 26.63 15.93
N ILE A 272 -29.88 25.55 15.16
CA ILE A 272 -31.02 24.85 14.55
C ILE A 272 -31.43 23.73 15.51
N PHE A 273 -32.26 24.08 16.49
CA PHE A 273 -32.71 23.15 17.51
C PHE A 273 -33.56 22.02 16.89
N CYS A 274 -33.11 20.78 17.03
CA CYS A 274 -34.01 19.65 16.94
C CYS A 274 -34.94 19.71 18.18
N GLN A 275 -36.23 19.93 17.95
CA GLN A 275 -37.24 20.08 19.02
C GLN A 275 -37.33 18.88 19.99
N ASN A 276 -36.78 17.72 19.60
CA ASN A 276 -36.71 16.51 20.44
C ASN A 276 -35.37 16.38 21.22
N CYS A 277 -34.51 17.42 21.21
CA CYS A 277 -33.16 17.40 21.78
C CYS A 277 -32.86 18.58 22.73
N GLU A 278 -33.85 19.42 23.06
CA GLU A 278 -33.66 20.69 23.76
C GLU A 278 -33.05 20.53 25.18
N ASP A 279 -33.28 19.39 25.84
CA ASP A 279 -32.78 19.08 27.20
C ASP A 279 -31.43 18.32 27.24
N GLY A 280 -30.68 18.25 26.14
CA GLY A 280 -29.39 17.52 26.09
C GLY A 280 -29.47 15.99 26.24
N ASN A 281 -30.68 15.43 26.24
CA ASN A 281 -30.93 14.00 26.25
C ASN A 281 -30.70 13.36 24.86
N LYS A 282 -30.30 12.09 24.84
CA LYS A 282 -30.12 11.33 23.58
C LYS A 282 -31.41 11.31 22.76
N CYS A 283 -31.32 11.71 21.48
CA CYS A 283 -32.46 11.82 20.58
C CYS A 283 -33.27 10.52 20.50
N THR A 284 -34.50 10.53 21.01
CA THR A 284 -35.40 9.37 21.11
C THR A 284 -35.83 8.81 19.75
N LEU A 285 -35.72 9.62 18.68
CA LEU A 285 -35.97 9.22 17.29
C LEU A 285 -34.87 8.32 16.69
N LEU A 286 -33.71 8.22 17.35
CA LEU A 286 -32.53 7.53 16.83
C LEU A 286 -32.05 6.36 17.71
N SER A 287 -32.59 6.21 18.93
CA SER A 287 -32.24 5.16 19.88
C SER A 287 -32.97 3.83 19.67
N SER A 288 -33.88 3.73 18.69
CA SER A 288 -34.64 2.49 18.45
C SER A 288 -33.83 1.47 17.61
N ASN A 289 -33.74 0.23 18.10
CA ASN A 289 -33.13 -0.87 17.33
C ASN A 289 -34.03 -1.31 16.16
N ASN A 290 -35.36 -1.27 16.35
CA ASN A 290 -36.35 -1.70 15.36
C ASN A 290 -36.26 -0.89 14.05
N GLN A 291 -36.60 -1.50 12.92
CA GLN A 291 -36.88 -0.75 11.70
C GLN A 291 -38.20 0.02 11.90
N GLN A 292 -38.12 1.32 12.15
CA GLN A 292 -39.33 2.13 12.27
C GLN A 292 -39.88 2.40 10.86
N ILE A 293 -40.98 1.72 10.56
CA ILE A 293 -41.85 2.02 9.42
C ILE A 293 -42.75 3.18 9.83
N PHE A 294 -42.92 4.14 8.92
CA PHE A 294 -43.69 5.35 9.15
C PHE A 294 -44.65 5.62 7.99
N PHE A 295 -45.65 6.46 8.25
CA PHE A 295 -46.73 6.75 7.32
C PHE A 295 -46.88 8.27 7.19
N SER A 296 -47.13 8.78 5.99
CA SER A 296 -47.35 10.20 5.75
C SER A 296 -48.12 10.47 4.47
N GLY A 297 -48.93 11.53 4.47
CA GLY A 297 -49.47 12.13 3.25
C GLY A 297 -48.40 12.93 2.50
N GLN A 298 -48.67 13.21 1.23
CA GLN A 298 -47.77 13.98 0.33
C GLN A 298 -47.32 15.33 0.92
N SER A 299 -48.17 16.04 1.67
CA SER A 299 -47.84 17.35 2.28
C SER A 299 -46.81 17.29 3.42
N SER A 300 -46.45 16.10 3.89
CA SER A 300 -45.48 15.88 4.98
C SER A 300 -44.08 15.48 4.48
N LEU A 301 -43.84 15.43 3.17
CA LEU A 301 -42.63 14.89 2.55
C LEU A 301 -42.08 15.80 1.45
N PHE A 302 -40.76 15.85 1.34
CA PHE A 302 -40.04 16.41 0.19
C PHE A 302 -39.12 15.37 -0.43
N LYS A 303 -38.80 15.56 -1.71
CA LYS A 303 -37.68 14.91 -2.36
C LYS A 303 -36.36 15.37 -1.72
N TYR A 304 -35.45 14.42 -1.51
CA TYR A 304 -34.09 14.71 -1.07
C TYR A 304 -33.23 15.11 -2.29
N PRO A 305 -32.48 16.23 -2.23
CA PRO A 305 -31.84 16.81 -3.42
C PRO A 305 -30.59 16.05 -3.89
N LEU A 306 -30.02 15.18 -3.05
CA LEU A 306 -28.90 14.32 -3.44
C LEU A 306 -29.37 12.95 -3.94
N SER A 307 -28.88 12.55 -5.11
CA SER A 307 -29.26 11.27 -5.73
C SER A 307 -28.82 10.06 -4.89
N ILE A 308 -29.65 8.98 -4.91
CA ILE A 308 -29.33 7.68 -4.29
C ILE A 308 -27.90 7.23 -4.62
N LYS A 309 -27.53 7.36 -5.91
CA LYS A 309 -26.23 6.93 -6.45
C LYS A 309 -25.06 7.63 -5.77
N PHE A 310 -25.10 8.96 -5.66
CA PHE A 310 -24.08 9.75 -4.97
C PHE A 310 -23.99 9.38 -3.48
N MET A 311 -25.14 9.26 -2.80
CA MET A 311 -25.19 8.96 -1.37
C MET A 311 -24.62 7.58 -1.04
N ASP A 312 -25.03 6.54 -1.78
CA ASP A 312 -24.48 5.18 -1.68
C ASP A 312 -22.97 5.16 -1.95
N LEU A 313 -22.53 5.77 -3.05
CA LEU A 313 -21.14 5.83 -3.46
C LEU A 313 -20.24 6.46 -2.38
N VAL A 314 -20.67 7.60 -1.84
CA VAL A 314 -19.97 8.33 -0.77
C VAL A 314 -19.89 7.48 0.50
N SER A 315 -21.01 6.91 0.97
CA SER A 315 -21.01 6.07 2.17
C SER A 315 -20.16 4.82 2.03
N ARG A 316 -20.15 4.16 0.86
CA ARG A 316 -19.35 2.94 0.63
C ARG A 316 -17.85 3.22 0.53
N THR A 317 -17.42 4.38 0.03
CA THR A 317 -16.01 4.56 -0.42
C THR A 317 -15.22 5.65 0.27
N PHE A 318 -15.84 6.71 0.83
CA PHE A 318 -15.11 7.91 1.25
C PHE A 318 -13.97 7.61 2.25
N SER A 319 -14.22 6.81 3.28
CA SER A 319 -13.19 6.44 4.28
C SER A 319 -11.98 5.73 3.66
N ASN A 320 -12.21 4.83 2.70
CA ASN A 320 -11.13 4.10 2.03
C ASN A 320 -10.32 5.02 1.11
N LEU A 321 -10.99 5.96 0.41
CA LEU A 321 -10.32 6.97 -0.41
C LEU A 321 -9.44 7.89 0.47
N ILE A 322 -9.95 8.36 1.61
CA ILE A 322 -9.16 9.17 2.56
C ILE A 322 -7.90 8.44 3.02
N CYS A 323 -7.99 7.15 3.38
CA CYS A 323 -6.82 6.35 3.76
C CYS A 323 -5.79 6.24 2.63
N GLN A 324 -6.22 6.10 1.37
CA GLN A 324 -5.32 6.05 0.22
C GLN A 324 -4.70 7.43 -0.09
N LEU A 325 -5.47 8.52 -0.04
CA LEU A 325 -4.92 9.87 -0.15
C LEU A 325 -3.87 10.15 0.95
N LEU A 326 -4.10 9.66 2.18
CA LEU A 326 -3.17 9.79 3.30
C LEU A 326 -1.83 9.08 3.03
N PHE A 327 -1.87 7.88 2.43
CA PHE A 327 -0.68 7.15 1.99
C PHE A 327 0.09 7.92 0.92
N ILE A 328 -0.60 8.37 -0.14
CA ILE A 328 -0.01 9.12 -1.25
C ILE A 328 0.64 10.41 -0.75
N ALA A 329 -0.06 11.18 0.08
CA ALA A 329 0.47 12.42 0.65
C ALA A 329 1.67 12.17 1.57
N ASN A 330 1.69 11.08 2.34
CA ASN A 330 2.90 10.67 3.07
C ASN A 330 4.06 10.34 2.13
N ALA A 331 3.82 9.63 1.02
CA ALA A 331 4.86 9.32 0.02
C ALA A 331 5.34 10.56 -0.74
N GLN A 332 4.46 11.52 -1.03
CA GLN A 332 4.86 12.84 -1.53
C GLN A 332 5.78 13.55 -0.53
N ASN A 333 5.38 13.67 0.75
CA ASN A 333 6.23 14.29 1.78
C ASN A 333 7.58 13.61 1.91
N ALA A 334 7.60 12.28 1.90
CA ALA A 334 8.82 11.50 1.92
C ALA A 334 9.72 11.84 0.71
N THR A 335 9.14 11.86 -0.49
CA THR A 335 9.85 12.24 -1.73
C THR A 335 10.39 13.67 -1.69
N TYR A 336 9.72 14.61 -0.99
CA TYR A 336 10.24 15.97 -0.75
C TYR A 336 11.31 16.02 0.35
N GLN A 337 11.15 15.29 1.46
CA GLN A 337 12.13 15.21 2.55
C GLN A 337 13.45 14.55 2.12
N ILE A 338 13.40 13.71 1.08
CA ILE A 338 14.59 13.07 0.47
C ILE A 338 15.01 13.72 -0.86
N ASP A 339 14.75 15.02 -1.05
CA ASP A 339 15.20 15.84 -2.18
C ASP A 339 14.95 15.23 -3.58
N ARG A 340 13.89 14.42 -3.74
CA ARG A 340 13.55 13.66 -4.96
C ARG A 340 14.66 12.71 -5.43
N LEU A 341 15.48 12.19 -4.51
CA LEU A 341 16.55 11.22 -4.77
C LEU A 341 16.01 9.84 -5.21
N ALA A 342 14.75 9.51 -4.93
CA ALA A 342 14.04 8.36 -5.49
C ALA A 342 12.75 8.77 -6.21
N ASN A 343 12.23 7.90 -7.08
CA ASN A 343 10.94 8.09 -7.74
C ASN A 343 9.78 7.83 -6.76
N ILE A 344 8.69 8.61 -6.87
CA ILE A 344 7.54 8.53 -5.95
C ILE A 344 6.95 7.11 -5.84
N ASP A 345 6.86 6.35 -6.94
CA ASP A 345 6.49 4.93 -6.93
C ASP A 345 7.32 4.11 -5.94
N ARG A 346 8.65 4.28 -5.93
CA ARG A 346 9.56 3.53 -5.05
C ARG A 346 9.52 4.03 -3.60
N ILE A 347 9.12 5.27 -3.38
CA ILE A 347 8.88 5.80 -2.04
C ILE A 347 7.55 5.28 -1.47
N GLU A 348 6.48 5.19 -2.26
CA GLU A 348 5.25 4.47 -1.89
C GLU A 348 5.57 3.02 -1.51
N GLU A 349 6.35 2.32 -2.33
CA GLU A 349 6.80 0.95 -2.07
C GLU A 349 7.62 0.85 -0.77
N ALA A 350 8.59 1.74 -0.55
CA ALA A 350 9.48 1.73 0.62
C ALA A 350 8.80 2.13 1.95
N ILE A 351 7.73 2.92 1.94
CA ILE A 351 6.98 3.28 3.17
C ILE A 351 5.69 2.45 3.37
N SER A 352 5.40 1.53 2.45
CA SER A 352 4.30 0.57 2.51
C SER A 352 4.75 -0.69 3.27
N CYS A 353 4.10 -0.99 4.39
CA CYS A 353 4.35 -2.23 5.13
C CYS A 353 3.63 -3.44 4.50
N PRO A 354 4.12 -4.68 4.69
CA PRO A 354 3.43 -5.90 4.22
C PRO A 354 2.00 -6.06 4.74
N SER A 355 1.69 -5.41 5.86
CA SER A 355 0.35 -5.31 6.46
C SER A 355 -0.60 -4.37 5.71
N PHE A 356 -0.07 -3.36 5.01
CA PHE A 356 -0.82 -2.45 4.12
C PHE A 356 -1.00 -3.07 2.74
N ASN A 357 0.08 -3.59 2.16
CA ASN A 357 0.05 -4.22 0.85
C ASN A 357 0.94 -5.49 0.82
N PRO A 358 0.36 -6.71 0.89
CA PRO A 358 1.12 -7.94 0.86
C PRO A 358 1.68 -8.28 -0.54
N GLN A 359 1.26 -7.57 -1.59
CA GLN A 359 1.74 -7.76 -2.97
C GLN A 359 2.90 -6.84 -3.33
N ARG A 360 2.98 -5.65 -2.72
CA ARG A 360 4.02 -4.65 -3.01
C ARG A 360 4.28 -3.74 -1.79
N ASN A 361 5.44 -3.93 -1.17
CA ASN A 361 5.83 -3.33 0.10
C ASN A 361 7.35 -3.21 0.18
N TYR A 362 7.84 -2.65 1.29
CA TYR A 362 9.25 -2.31 1.47
C TYR A 362 10.21 -3.49 1.32
N GLN A 363 9.78 -4.75 1.50
CA GLN A 363 10.69 -5.86 1.75
C GLN A 363 11.57 -6.27 0.56
N ASN A 364 11.13 -6.04 -0.69
CA ASN A 364 12.00 -6.25 -1.86
C ASN A 364 13.08 -5.15 -1.95
N LEU A 365 12.73 -3.93 -1.54
CA LEU A 365 13.64 -2.78 -1.52
C LEU A 365 14.57 -2.83 -0.29
N GLU A 366 14.10 -3.31 0.86
CA GLU A 366 14.88 -3.67 2.07
C GLU A 366 16.02 -4.60 1.67
N MET A 367 15.66 -5.72 1.03
CA MET A 367 16.61 -6.74 0.61
C MET A 367 17.64 -6.21 -0.40
N LEU A 368 17.22 -5.38 -1.37
CA LEU A 368 18.17 -4.71 -2.27
C LEU A 368 19.03 -3.65 -1.54
N GLY A 369 18.44 -2.94 -0.59
CA GLY A 369 19.07 -1.91 0.23
C GLY A 369 20.18 -2.44 1.11
N ASP A 370 19.93 -3.55 1.84
CA ASP A 370 20.93 -4.33 2.58
C ASP A 370 22.17 -4.56 1.70
N VAL A 371 21.98 -5.15 0.51
CA VAL A 371 23.09 -5.46 -0.39
C VAL A 371 23.85 -4.21 -0.86
N VAL A 372 23.16 -3.13 -1.24
CA VAL A 372 23.84 -1.90 -1.68
C VAL A 372 24.57 -1.22 -0.52
N ILE A 373 24.00 -1.18 0.68
CA ILE A 373 24.64 -0.62 1.88
C ILE A 373 25.83 -1.51 2.31
N LYS A 374 25.69 -2.84 2.26
CA LYS A 374 26.76 -3.82 2.51
C LYS A 374 27.93 -3.59 1.55
N TYR A 375 27.66 -3.43 0.25
CA TYR A 375 28.68 -3.10 -0.74
C TYR A 375 29.38 -1.77 -0.46
N LEU A 376 28.62 -0.68 -0.27
CA LEU A 376 29.20 0.65 -0.05
C LEU A 376 30.01 0.74 1.26
N THR A 377 29.56 0.07 2.33
CA THR A 377 30.31 -0.01 3.59
C THR A 377 31.51 -0.94 3.48
N SER A 378 31.42 -2.08 2.78
CA SER A 378 32.59 -2.93 2.47
C SER A 378 33.66 -2.16 1.71
N ALA A 379 33.30 -1.47 0.62
CA ALA A 379 34.22 -0.65 -0.17
C ALA A 379 34.93 0.40 0.69
N MET A 380 34.17 1.15 1.50
CA MET A 380 34.70 2.21 2.37
C MET A 380 35.66 1.66 3.44
N LEU A 381 35.38 0.48 3.99
CA LEU A 381 36.24 -0.16 5.00
C LEU A 381 37.47 -0.82 4.38
N PHE A 382 37.34 -1.35 3.15
CA PHE A 382 38.47 -1.89 2.38
C PHE A 382 39.52 -0.81 2.04
N GLU A 383 39.11 0.43 1.77
CA GLU A 383 40.03 1.58 1.62
C GLU A 383 40.88 1.86 2.86
N ASP A 384 40.39 1.51 4.06
CA ASP A 384 41.07 1.83 5.32
C ASP A 384 42.04 0.72 5.71
N ASN A 385 43.31 0.95 5.35
CA ASN A 385 44.44 0.07 5.64
C ASN A 385 44.77 -0.09 7.14
N THR A 386 44.01 0.52 8.07
CA THR A 386 44.05 0.14 9.50
C THR A 386 43.39 -1.22 9.75
N TYR A 387 42.42 -1.64 8.91
CA TYR A 387 41.78 -2.95 8.97
C TYR A 387 42.59 -3.99 8.19
N LYS A 388 43.35 -4.81 8.92
CA LYS A 388 44.31 -5.76 8.36
C LYS A 388 43.75 -7.16 8.07
N THR A 389 42.61 -7.53 8.65
CA THR A 389 42.02 -8.87 8.55
C THR A 389 40.53 -8.83 8.26
N GLU A 390 39.99 -9.89 7.65
CA GLU A 390 38.56 -10.04 7.34
C GLU A 390 37.69 -9.83 8.59
N ASN A 391 38.03 -10.51 9.69
CA ASN A 391 37.39 -10.34 11.00
C ASN A 391 37.29 -8.87 11.47
N SER A 392 38.32 -8.05 11.20
CA SER A 392 38.33 -6.63 11.59
C SER A 392 37.42 -5.77 10.70
N LEU A 393 37.40 -6.07 9.39
CA LEU A 393 36.55 -5.45 8.38
C LEU A 393 35.07 -5.80 8.63
N SER A 394 34.74 -7.09 8.79
CA SER A 394 33.40 -7.59 9.13
C SER A 394 32.89 -6.99 10.45
N SER A 395 33.74 -6.90 11.48
CA SER A 395 33.39 -6.24 12.75
C SER A 395 33.14 -4.74 12.61
N ALA A 396 33.76 -4.05 11.65
CA ALA A 396 33.47 -2.65 11.35
C ALA A 396 32.18 -2.50 10.51
N ARG A 397 31.99 -3.37 9.51
CA ARG A 397 30.80 -3.42 8.64
C ARG A 397 29.53 -3.59 9.46
N VAL A 398 29.49 -4.61 10.31
CA VAL A 398 28.34 -4.89 11.19
C VAL A 398 27.97 -3.67 12.05
N ARG A 399 28.94 -2.95 12.63
CA ARG A 399 28.68 -1.76 13.45
C ARG A 399 27.96 -0.66 12.66
N LEU A 400 28.36 -0.41 11.41
CA LEU A 400 27.76 0.59 10.54
C LEU A 400 26.36 0.20 10.05
N ILE A 401 26.08 -1.08 9.86
CA ILE A 401 24.79 -1.57 9.31
C ILE A 401 23.83 -2.13 10.37
N THR A 402 24.15 -2.04 11.67
CA THR A 402 23.21 -2.51 12.72
C THR A 402 21.86 -1.79 12.62
N ASN A 403 20.76 -2.52 12.80
CA ASN A 403 19.40 -1.93 12.83
C ASN A 403 19.30 -0.80 13.89
N LYS A 404 20.11 -0.85 14.95
CA LYS A 404 20.24 0.23 15.95
C LYS A 404 20.79 1.53 15.35
N HIS A 405 21.83 1.46 14.53
CA HIS A 405 22.36 2.63 13.83
C HIS A 405 21.38 3.12 12.76
N LEU A 406 20.86 2.21 11.93
CA LEU A 406 19.96 2.54 10.81
C LEU A 406 18.64 3.16 11.29
N SER A 407 18.03 2.64 12.37
CA SER A 407 16.90 3.29 13.08
C SER A 407 17.26 4.68 13.62
N GLY A 408 18.46 4.84 14.20
CA GLY A 408 18.93 6.12 14.75
C GLY A 408 19.14 7.21 13.68
N ILE A 409 19.46 6.84 12.44
CA ILE A 409 19.56 7.78 11.32
C ILE A 409 18.23 7.96 10.58
N TYR A 410 17.40 6.92 10.47
CA TYR A 410 16.02 7.00 9.99
C TYR A 410 15.21 8.04 10.78
N GLY A 411 15.30 8.03 12.11
CA GLY A 411 14.58 8.96 12.99
C GLY A 411 14.88 10.45 12.74
N LYS A 412 15.98 10.78 12.05
CA LYS A 412 16.31 12.16 11.64
C LYS A 412 15.40 12.66 10.50
N LEU A 413 14.95 11.76 9.62
CA LEU A 413 14.16 12.10 8.43
C LEU A 413 12.71 12.51 8.78
N LYS A 414 12.18 12.03 9.92
CA LYS A 414 10.79 12.26 10.37
C LYS A 414 9.75 11.79 9.34
N LEU A 415 10.02 10.63 8.75
CA LEU A 415 9.15 9.97 7.77
C LEU A 415 8.01 9.23 8.47
N ASN A 416 6.79 9.51 8.04
CA ASN A 416 5.59 8.74 8.35
C ASN A 416 5.49 7.52 7.42
N THR A 417 5.07 6.36 7.93
CA THR A 417 4.91 5.12 7.14
C THR A 417 3.53 4.50 7.38
N MET A 418 2.97 3.84 6.38
CA MET A 418 1.66 3.20 6.51
C MET A 418 1.79 1.79 7.08
N ASN A 419 1.72 1.69 8.41
CA ASN A 419 1.83 0.41 9.12
C ASN A 419 0.46 -0.15 9.51
N PHE A 420 -0.17 -0.84 8.57
CA PHE A 420 -1.61 -1.08 8.59
C PHE A 420 -2.01 -2.37 9.34
N LYS A 421 -1.98 -2.37 10.67
CA LYS A 421 -2.84 -3.30 11.47
C LYS A 421 -4.31 -2.87 11.37
N ILE A 422 -4.83 -2.82 10.15
CA ILE A 422 -6.22 -2.49 9.84
C ILE A 422 -7.09 -3.60 10.46
N ASN A 423 -7.74 -3.27 11.56
CA ASN A 423 -8.81 -4.10 12.11
C ASN A 423 -10.05 -3.89 11.25
N CYS A 424 -10.18 -4.61 10.12
CA CYS A 424 -11.35 -4.51 9.23
C CYS A 424 -12.69 -4.69 9.98
N LYS A 425 -12.68 -5.46 11.08
CA LYS A 425 -13.82 -5.65 12.00
C LYS A 425 -14.23 -4.40 12.81
N LYS A 426 -13.50 -3.27 12.72
CA LYS A 426 -13.87 -1.98 13.32
C LYS A 426 -14.45 -0.96 12.31
N PHE A 427 -14.45 -1.24 11.00
CA PHE A 427 -14.86 -0.28 9.95
C PHE A 427 -16.39 -0.17 9.75
N LEU A 428 -17.18 -0.32 10.82
CA LEU A 428 -18.63 -0.13 10.78
C LEU A 428 -19.00 1.19 11.47
N ASN A 429 -19.53 2.10 10.64
CA ASN A 429 -19.85 3.52 10.84
C ASN A 429 -18.70 4.53 10.84
N HIS A 430 -19.05 5.71 10.30
CA HIS A 430 -18.11 6.75 9.89
C HIS A 430 -17.41 7.43 11.06
N MET A 431 -16.18 7.90 10.79
CA MET A 431 -15.44 8.95 11.52
C MET A 431 -15.02 8.77 12.98
N MET A 432 -15.71 7.97 13.79
CA MET A 432 -15.59 8.03 15.26
C MET A 432 -14.19 7.71 15.84
N MET A 433 -13.25 7.26 14.99
CA MET A 433 -11.83 7.01 15.33
C MET A 433 -10.87 8.13 14.90
N ILE A 434 -11.23 9.03 13.99
CA ILE A 434 -10.27 9.77 13.15
C ILE A 434 -9.45 10.86 13.88
N ILE A 435 -9.83 11.26 15.09
CA ILE A 435 -9.01 12.14 15.96
C ILE A 435 -9.00 11.66 17.43
N ASN A 436 -9.37 10.41 17.73
CA ASN A 436 -9.34 9.86 19.11
C ASN A 436 -8.00 9.18 19.43
N GLU A 437 -7.35 9.68 20.48
CA GLU A 437 -5.93 9.47 20.80
C GLU A 437 -5.63 8.00 21.20
N GLN A 438 -4.75 7.34 20.44
CA GLN A 438 -3.74 6.43 20.98
C GLN A 438 -2.46 6.61 20.17
N GLU A 439 -1.30 6.43 20.80
CA GLU A 439 0.00 6.49 20.11
C GLU A 439 0.03 5.55 18.90
N ASP A 440 0.63 6.00 17.80
CA ASP A 440 1.12 5.09 16.77
C ASP A 440 1.93 3.97 17.44
N PRO A 441 1.75 2.69 17.04
CA PRO A 441 2.62 1.62 17.49
C PRO A 441 4.01 1.90 16.92
N LYS A 442 4.83 2.63 17.71
CA LYS A 442 6.16 3.14 17.34
C LYS A 442 6.90 2.07 16.55
N LEU A 443 7.22 2.38 15.29
CA LEU A 443 7.92 1.48 14.38
C LEU A 443 9.06 0.82 15.14
N SER A 444 9.06 -0.52 15.18
CA SER A 444 10.12 -1.23 15.89
C SER A 444 11.48 -0.81 15.36
N GLN A 445 12.51 -0.84 16.20
CA GLN A 445 13.87 -0.52 15.78
C GLN A 445 14.34 -1.38 14.60
N LYS A 446 13.79 -2.60 14.45
CA LYS A 446 13.91 -3.37 13.22
C LYS A 446 13.23 -2.64 12.04
N GLN A 447 11.90 -2.47 12.04
CA GLN A 447 11.16 -1.83 10.93
C GLN A 447 11.70 -0.45 10.49
N GLN A 448 12.27 0.35 11.39
CA GLN A 448 12.91 1.62 11.02
C GLN A 448 14.21 1.43 10.22
N ALA A 449 14.96 0.36 10.49
CA ALA A 449 16.10 -0.05 9.69
C ALA A 449 15.66 -0.68 8.37
N ASP A 450 14.70 -1.61 8.39
CA ASP A 450 14.16 -2.27 7.18
C ASP A 450 13.68 -1.23 6.15
N ILE A 451 13.01 -0.17 6.64
CA ILE A 451 12.52 0.94 5.81
C ILE A 451 13.65 1.91 5.42
N TYR A 452 14.69 2.10 6.24
CA TYR A 452 15.89 2.84 5.84
C TYR A 452 16.62 2.15 4.68
N GLU A 453 16.76 0.83 4.76
CA GLU A 453 17.31 -0.03 3.71
C GLU A 453 16.43 0.06 2.46
N ALA A 454 15.10 -0.02 2.60
CA ALA A 454 14.17 0.14 1.49
C ALA A 454 14.27 1.51 0.80
N LEU A 455 14.50 2.60 1.54
CA LEU A 455 14.74 3.93 0.97
C LEU A 455 16.09 3.99 0.24
N CYS A 456 17.11 3.27 0.72
CA CYS A 456 18.39 3.15 0.02
C CYS A 456 18.25 2.37 -1.30
N GLY A 457 17.51 1.25 -1.30
CA GLY A 457 17.14 0.51 -2.50
C GLY A 457 16.32 1.34 -3.49
N ALA A 458 15.37 2.14 -3.00
CA ALA A 458 14.57 3.07 -3.79
C ALA A 458 15.42 4.15 -4.50
N CYS A 459 16.42 4.71 -3.80
CA CYS A 459 17.36 5.67 -4.39
C CYS A 459 18.26 4.99 -5.45
N TYR A 460 18.75 3.78 -5.17
CA TYR A 460 19.62 3.04 -6.09
C TYR A 460 18.91 2.62 -7.39
N ILE A 461 17.72 2.01 -7.33
CA ILE A 461 16.96 1.53 -8.51
C ILE A 461 16.69 2.62 -9.53
N LYS A 462 16.57 3.88 -9.11
CA LYS A 462 16.26 5.03 -9.98
C LYS A 462 17.15 5.10 -11.23
N ASN A 463 18.44 4.78 -11.07
CA ASN A 463 19.45 4.76 -12.14
C ASN A 463 20.29 3.47 -12.16
N TYR A 464 20.18 2.61 -11.14
CA TYR A 464 21.13 1.54 -10.81
C TYR A 464 22.58 2.04 -10.61
N GLU A 465 22.71 3.28 -10.13
CA GLU A 465 23.98 3.93 -9.81
C GLU A 465 24.01 4.35 -8.34
N PHE A 466 25.20 4.43 -7.75
CA PHE A 466 25.36 4.82 -6.35
C PHE A 466 25.09 6.31 -6.08
N LYS A 467 24.96 7.16 -7.11
CA LYS A 467 24.92 8.63 -6.97
C LYS A 467 23.81 9.13 -6.05
N ASP A 468 22.54 8.82 -6.38
CA ASP A 468 21.39 9.28 -5.60
C ASP A 468 21.44 8.76 -4.14
N LEU A 469 21.99 7.55 -3.95
CA LEU A 469 22.21 6.97 -2.62
C LEU A 469 23.33 7.67 -1.83
N MET A 470 24.42 8.09 -2.49
CA MET A 470 25.47 8.88 -1.84
C MET A 470 24.97 10.26 -1.40
N ASP A 471 24.04 10.86 -2.14
CA ASP A 471 23.38 12.09 -1.73
C ASP A 471 22.39 11.84 -0.58
N PHE A 472 21.70 10.69 -0.56
CA PHE A 472 20.86 10.28 0.58
C PHE A 472 21.68 10.02 1.86
N PHE A 473 22.87 9.42 1.76
CA PHE A 473 23.79 9.24 2.88
C PHE A 473 24.29 10.57 3.47
N LYS A 474 24.47 11.62 2.64
CA LYS A 474 24.82 12.97 3.13
C LYS A 474 23.65 13.60 3.89
N LEU A 475 22.43 13.50 3.33
CA LEU A 475 21.19 13.99 3.94
C LEU A 475 20.93 13.35 5.32
N THR A 476 21.03 12.02 5.41
CA THR A 476 20.80 11.27 6.64
C THR A 476 21.95 11.39 7.64
N LYS A 477 23.10 11.93 7.21
CA LYS A 477 24.38 11.92 7.93
C LYS A 477 24.73 10.49 8.36
N PHE A 478 24.71 9.57 7.39
CA PHE A 478 25.37 8.26 7.49
C PHE A 478 26.89 8.52 7.52
N GLU A 479 27.67 7.68 8.22
CA GLU A 479 29.11 7.92 8.43
C GLU A 479 30.00 7.57 7.20
N PHE A 480 29.50 7.84 5.99
CA PHE A 480 30.18 7.49 4.74
C PHE A 480 31.36 8.42 4.45
N LYS A 481 32.53 7.82 4.16
CA LYS A 481 33.84 8.50 4.04
C LYS A 481 34.70 7.96 2.88
N GLY A 482 34.12 7.19 1.95
CA GLY A 482 34.84 6.58 0.82
C GLY A 482 35.42 7.62 -0.14
N LYS A 483 36.57 7.31 -0.74
CA LYS A 483 37.43 8.23 -1.50
C LYS A 483 37.78 7.71 -2.89
N VAL A 484 37.91 6.39 -3.05
CA VAL A 484 38.29 5.74 -4.30
C VAL A 484 37.07 5.70 -5.22
N GLN A 485 36.98 6.72 -6.09
CA GLN A 485 35.81 6.95 -6.95
C GLN A 485 35.41 5.74 -7.81
N GLN A 486 36.36 4.85 -8.12
CA GLN A 486 36.16 3.61 -8.87
C GLN A 486 35.22 2.62 -8.17
N PHE A 487 35.15 2.63 -6.83
CA PHE A 487 34.23 1.78 -6.06
C PHE A 487 32.81 2.39 -5.98
N TYR A 488 32.63 3.62 -6.45
CA TYR A 488 31.39 4.41 -6.28
C TYR A 488 30.85 4.96 -7.59
N LYS A 489 31.27 4.38 -8.72
CA LYS A 489 30.89 4.74 -10.09
C LYS A 489 30.65 3.49 -10.93
N GLY A 490 29.93 3.66 -12.04
CA GLY A 490 29.43 2.55 -12.85
C GLY A 490 28.19 1.91 -12.23
N ASN A 491 27.75 0.80 -12.83
CA ASN A 491 26.62 0.00 -12.39
C ASN A 491 26.99 -1.49 -12.47
N SER A 492 26.27 -2.34 -11.73
CA SER A 492 26.51 -3.79 -11.69
C SER A 492 25.67 -4.57 -12.72
N LEU A 493 25.15 -3.93 -13.77
CA LEU A 493 24.10 -4.50 -14.61
C LEU A 493 24.63 -5.34 -15.77
N ILE A 494 24.14 -6.57 -15.87
CA ILE A 494 24.38 -7.49 -16.99
C ILE A 494 23.44 -7.15 -18.15
N ASP A 495 23.88 -7.34 -19.39
CA ASP A 495 23.04 -7.24 -20.59
C ASP A 495 22.44 -8.60 -21.00
N PHE A 496 21.12 -8.69 -20.91
CA PHE A 496 20.32 -9.86 -21.31
C PHE A 496 19.61 -9.65 -22.67
N SER A 497 19.84 -8.53 -23.37
CA SER A 497 19.04 -8.14 -24.55
C SER A 497 19.23 -9.01 -25.79
N ASN A 498 20.43 -9.56 -25.97
CA ASN A 498 20.81 -10.31 -27.17
C ASN A 498 20.31 -11.78 -27.16
N ASP A 499 19.89 -12.30 -26.02
CA ASP A 499 19.57 -13.72 -25.81
C ASP A 499 18.18 -14.14 -26.34
N SER A 500 17.60 -13.36 -27.25
CA SER A 500 16.22 -13.52 -27.77
C SER A 500 16.09 -14.45 -28.98
N GLN A 501 17.19 -15.06 -29.44
CA GLN A 501 17.19 -16.08 -30.50
C GLN A 501 17.12 -17.52 -29.95
N ASP A 502 17.45 -17.75 -28.68
CA ASP A 502 17.24 -19.04 -28.01
C ASP A 502 15.76 -19.19 -27.62
N THR A 503 14.91 -19.50 -28.61
CA THR A 503 13.46 -19.74 -28.42
C THR A 503 13.12 -21.16 -27.95
N ASP A 504 14.12 -22.02 -27.76
CA ASP A 504 13.93 -23.36 -27.21
C ASP A 504 13.64 -23.29 -25.70
N ASN A 505 12.57 -23.96 -25.25
CA ASN A 505 12.19 -24.11 -23.84
C ASN A 505 13.11 -25.13 -23.11
N ASP A 506 14.42 -24.98 -23.28
CA ASP A 506 15.42 -25.91 -22.79
C ASP A 506 15.76 -25.63 -21.31
N ASN A 507 14.91 -26.14 -20.44
CA ASN A 507 15.01 -26.08 -18.97
C ASN A 507 16.17 -26.92 -18.38
N ASP A 508 17.14 -27.39 -19.17
CA ASP A 508 18.37 -27.96 -18.62
C ASP A 508 19.19 -26.90 -17.85
N TYR A 509 19.73 -27.30 -16.70
CA TYR A 509 20.55 -26.44 -15.86
C TYR A 509 21.86 -26.01 -16.57
N PRO A 510 22.31 -24.73 -16.52
CA PRO A 510 23.35 -24.24 -17.42
C PRO A 510 24.69 -24.96 -17.34
N LEU A 511 25.10 -25.44 -16.16
CA LEU A 511 26.37 -26.14 -15.99
C LEU A 511 26.43 -27.45 -16.81
N LYS A 512 25.30 -28.15 -16.98
CA LYS A 512 25.20 -29.34 -17.84
C LYS A 512 25.55 -28.99 -19.30
N LYS A 513 24.99 -27.90 -19.82
CA LYS A 513 25.25 -27.39 -21.19
C LYS A 513 26.68 -26.89 -21.35
N GLN A 514 27.26 -26.31 -20.31
CA GLN A 514 28.66 -25.86 -20.30
C GLN A 514 29.64 -27.04 -20.28
N ILE A 515 29.41 -28.06 -19.44
CA ILE A 515 30.25 -29.27 -19.34
C ILE A 515 30.30 -30.04 -20.68
N GLN A 516 29.19 -30.10 -21.42
CA GLN A 516 29.16 -30.70 -22.76
C GLN A 516 30.06 -29.95 -23.78
N LYS A 517 30.25 -28.63 -23.63
CA LYS A 517 31.11 -27.81 -24.50
C LYS A 517 32.57 -27.78 -24.04
N ARG A 518 32.80 -27.80 -22.72
CA ARG A 518 34.10 -27.82 -22.04
C ARG A 518 33.93 -28.63 -20.75
N PRO A 519 34.44 -29.87 -20.65
CA PRO A 519 34.38 -30.64 -19.41
C PRO A 519 35.36 -30.10 -18.35
N PHE A 520 35.22 -30.57 -17.10
CA PHE A 520 36.21 -30.35 -16.05
C PHE A 520 37.59 -30.92 -16.46
N THR A 521 38.67 -30.21 -16.14
CA THR A 521 40.03 -30.64 -16.53
C THR A 521 40.42 -31.97 -15.91
N GLU A 522 40.91 -32.91 -16.71
CA GLU A 522 41.29 -34.27 -16.30
C GLU A 522 42.48 -34.31 -15.33
N ILE A 523 43.50 -33.49 -15.58
CA ILE A 523 44.73 -33.44 -14.80
C ILE A 523 44.69 -32.26 -13.83
N LEU A 524 44.75 -32.55 -12.53
CA LEU A 524 44.88 -31.55 -11.48
C LEU A 524 46.31 -31.01 -11.42
N LYS A 525 46.51 -29.86 -12.04
CA LYS A 525 47.70 -29.02 -11.85
C LYS A 525 47.52 -28.11 -10.63
N PHE A 526 48.64 -27.62 -10.09
CA PHE A 526 48.69 -26.61 -9.03
C PHE A 526 49.86 -25.64 -9.31
N ASN A 527 49.88 -24.47 -8.66
CA ASN A 527 50.95 -23.46 -8.78
C ASN A 527 51.32 -23.05 -10.23
N GLN A 528 50.40 -23.10 -11.18
CA GLN A 528 50.63 -22.68 -12.58
C GLN A 528 50.91 -21.16 -12.67
N PRO A 529 51.54 -20.66 -13.76
CA PRO A 529 51.84 -19.24 -13.92
C PRO A 529 50.57 -18.37 -13.91
N PHE A 530 50.58 -17.24 -13.19
CA PHE A 530 49.41 -16.35 -13.15
C PHE A 530 49.04 -15.76 -14.51
N LYS A 531 50.02 -15.58 -15.40
CA LYS A 531 49.76 -15.09 -16.77
C LYS A 531 48.76 -15.97 -17.53
N GLU A 532 48.79 -17.29 -17.38
CA GLU A 532 47.82 -18.19 -18.02
C GLU A 532 46.39 -17.99 -17.49
N PHE A 533 46.25 -17.44 -16.27
CA PHE A 533 44.97 -17.06 -15.67
C PHE A 533 44.54 -15.64 -16.08
N GLU A 534 45.46 -14.68 -16.17
CA GLU A 534 45.22 -13.34 -16.70
C GLU A 534 44.79 -13.37 -18.18
N ASP A 535 45.50 -14.16 -19.01
CA ASP A 535 45.16 -14.42 -20.40
C ASP A 535 43.79 -15.13 -20.53
N TYR A 536 43.38 -15.93 -19.53
CA TYR A 536 42.06 -16.58 -19.45
C TYR A 536 40.93 -15.62 -19.01
N LEU A 537 41.20 -14.73 -18.06
CA LEU A 537 40.26 -13.70 -17.60
C LEU A 537 40.10 -12.56 -18.63
N GLY A 538 41.09 -12.38 -19.52
CA GLY A 538 41.11 -11.32 -20.52
C GLY A 538 41.55 -9.96 -19.96
N CYS A 539 42.24 -9.94 -18.81
CA CYS A 539 42.85 -8.76 -18.22
C CYS A 539 44.07 -9.11 -17.36
N GLN A 540 45.05 -8.21 -17.35
CA GLN A 540 46.17 -8.25 -16.41
C GLN A 540 45.74 -7.72 -15.05
N LEU A 541 46.25 -8.32 -13.97
CA LEU A 541 45.85 -8.06 -12.59
C LEU A 541 47.09 -8.03 -11.68
N ASN A 542 47.53 -6.82 -11.33
CA ASN A 542 48.75 -6.57 -10.55
C ASN A 542 48.71 -7.26 -9.18
N ASN A 543 47.52 -7.33 -8.55
CA ASN A 543 47.31 -7.90 -7.22
C ASN A 543 46.81 -9.36 -7.27
N ILE A 544 46.87 -10.04 -8.44
CA ILE A 544 46.43 -11.45 -8.57
C ILE A 544 47.19 -12.39 -7.64
N ALA A 545 48.42 -12.04 -7.25
CA ALA A 545 49.20 -12.78 -6.27
C ALA A 545 48.59 -12.72 -4.86
N GLU A 546 48.03 -11.59 -4.44
CA GLU A 546 47.32 -11.45 -3.16
C GLU A 546 46.00 -12.23 -3.19
N ALA A 547 45.21 -12.05 -4.27
CA ALA A 547 43.93 -12.75 -4.47
C ALA A 547 44.06 -14.27 -4.50
N MET A 548 45.18 -14.81 -5.03
CA MET A 548 45.36 -16.25 -5.24
C MET A 548 46.28 -16.94 -4.22
N THR A 549 46.63 -16.29 -3.12
CA THR A 549 47.55 -16.85 -2.10
C THR A 549 46.86 -17.05 -0.75
N VAL A 550 46.93 -18.29 -0.23
CA VAL A 550 46.52 -18.63 1.14
C VAL A 550 47.17 -17.67 2.14
N ASP A 551 46.42 -17.25 3.16
CA ASP A 551 46.80 -16.26 4.17
C ASP A 551 46.98 -14.81 3.66
N GLN A 552 46.63 -14.51 2.40
CA GLN A 552 46.73 -13.15 1.83
C GLN A 552 45.39 -12.61 1.29
N PHE A 553 44.51 -13.46 0.76
CA PHE A 553 43.27 -13.02 0.10
C PHE A 553 42.19 -12.41 1.02
N GLU A 554 42.30 -12.51 2.35
CA GLU A 554 41.23 -12.15 3.33
C GLU A 554 40.53 -10.81 3.06
N ARG A 555 41.29 -9.74 2.76
CA ARG A 555 40.71 -8.40 2.54
C ARG A 555 39.95 -8.33 1.22
N LEU A 556 40.41 -9.06 0.21
CA LEU A 556 39.77 -9.17 -1.10
C LEU A 556 38.55 -10.10 -1.04
N GLU A 557 38.58 -11.19 -0.27
CA GLU A 557 37.41 -12.04 0.03
C GLU A 557 36.29 -11.20 0.64
N PHE A 558 36.58 -10.45 1.71
CA PHE A 558 35.63 -9.55 2.38
C PHE A 558 34.92 -8.56 1.44
N PHE A 559 35.64 -8.05 0.44
CA PHE A 559 35.08 -7.12 -0.53
C PHE A 559 34.33 -7.87 -1.65
N GLY A 560 34.86 -9.02 -2.07
CA GLY A 560 34.31 -9.92 -3.08
C GLY A 560 32.92 -10.45 -2.73
N ASP A 561 32.74 -10.90 -1.48
CA ASP A 561 31.45 -11.25 -0.85
C ASP A 561 30.38 -10.18 -1.14
N ALA A 562 30.69 -8.90 -0.94
CA ALA A 562 29.76 -7.80 -1.18
C ALA A 562 29.62 -7.40 -2.66
N ILE A 563 30.65 -7.63 -3.49
CA ILE A 563 30.63 -7.40 -4.94
C ILE A 563 29.74 -8.43 -5.65
N LEU A 564 29.95 -9.71 -5.37
CA LEU A 564 29.18 -10.79 -5.98
C LEU A 564 27.73 -10.77 -5.51
N GLU A 565 27.48 -10.41 -4.24
CA GLU A 565 26.11 -10.22 -3.78
C GLU A 565 25.41 -9.07 -4.52
N LEU A 566 26.05 -7.92 -4.71
CA LEU A 566 25.47 -6.82 -5.48
C LEU A 566 25.28 -7.18 -6.96
N LEU A 567 26.22 -7.90 -7.57
CA LEU A 567 26.12 -8.37 -8.95
C LEU A 567 24.92 -9.30 -9.13
N VAL A 568 24.75 -10.31 -8.28
CA VAL A 568 23.68 -11.30 -8.43
C VAL A 568 22.32 -10.69 -8.08
N ILE A 569 22.19 -10.06 -6.91
CA ILE A 569 20.87 -9.65 -6.39
C ILE A 569 20.26 -8.51 -7.21
N VAL A 570 21.05 -7.53 -7.66
CA VAL A 570 20.55 -6.43 -8.50
C VAL A 570 20.01 -6.96 -9.84
N ASN A 571 20.71 -7.89 -10.48
CA ASN A 571 20.29 -8.44 -11.76
C ASN A 571 19.09 -9.39 -11.62
N VAL A 572 19.07 -10.28 -10.61
CA VAL A 572 17.88 -11.11 -10.35
C VAL A 572 16.65 -10.23 -10.07
N HIS A 573 16.76 -9.20 -9.24
CA HIS A 573 15.67 -8.24 -9.00
C HIS A 573 15.21 -7.58 -10.31
N LYS A 574 16.13 -6.99 -11.09
CA LYS A 574 15.82 -6.25 -12.33
C LYS A 574 15.16 -7.13 -13.39
N GLU A 575 15.65 -8.36 -13.60
CA GLU A 575 15.08 -9.27 -14.58
C GLU A 575 13.72 -9.82 -14.11
N CYS A 576 13.58 -10.16 -12.82
CA CYS A 576 12.27 -10.48 -12.23
C CYS A 576 11.25 -9.32 -12.36
N GLU A 577 11.70 -8.06 -12.28
CA GLU A 577 10.80 -6.93 -12.49
C GLU A 577 10.23 -6.84 -13.90
N LYS A 578 11.05 -7.13 -14.94
CA LYS A 578 10.57 -7.18 -16.34
C LYS A 578 9.46 -8.22 -16.54
N VAL A 579 9.58 -9.36 -15.86
CA VAL A 579 8.60 -10.46 -15.94
C VAL A 579 7.34 -10.11 -15.13
N TYR A 580 7.47 -10.01 -13.81
CA TYR A 580 6.32 -10.08 -12.88
C TYR A 580 5.58 -8.76 -12.66
N TYR A 581 6.19 -7.62 -12.97
CA TYR A 581 5.55 -6.31 -12.84
C TYR A 581 4.97 -5.78 -14.17
N ASN A 582 4.97 -6.61 -15.22
CA ASN A 582 4.27 -6.33 -16.46
C ASN A 582 2.75 -6.26 -16.25
N SER A 583 2.10 -5.19 -16.72
CA SER A 583 0.66 -4.96 -16.55
C SER A 583 -0.22 -6.11 -17.06
N ARG A 584 0.24 -6.86 -18.09
CA ARG A 584 -0.45 -8.06 -18.59
C ARG A 584 -0.42 -9.21 -17.57
N GLN A 585 0.72 -9.43 -16.92
CA GLN A 585 0.81 -10.47 -15.87
C GLN A 585 0.03 -10.05 -14.62
N GLN A 586 0.15 -8.79 -14.19
CA GLN A 586 -0.65 -8.24 -13.10
C GLN A 586 -2.16 -8.38 -13.34
N GLN A 587 -2.63 -8.16 -14.58
CA GLN A 587 -4.03 -8.40 -14.95
C GLN A 587 -4.41 -9.89 -14.89
N LEU A 588 -3.57 -10.79 -15.38
CA LEU A 588 -3.82 -12.24 -15.29
C LEU A 588 -3.83 -12.74 -13.83
N CYS A 589 -3.02 -12.18 -12.93
CA CYS A 589 -3.09 -12.42 -11.49
C CYS A 589 -4.42 -11.90 -10.89
N ARG A 590 -4.83 -10.67 -11.25
CA ARG A 590 -6.12 -10.08 -10.83
C ARG A 590 -7.34 -10.87 -11.34
N GLU A 591 -7.22 -11.51 -12.49
CA GLU A 591 -8.24 -12.39 -13.08
C GLU A 591 -8.19 -13.84 -12.53
N GLY A 592 -7.30 -14.14 -11.57
CA GLY A 592 -7.14 -15.47 -10.97
C GLY A 592 -6.54 -16.53 -11.91
N LYS A 593 -6.10 -16.13 -13.11
CA LYS A 593 -5.51 -17.01 -14.14
C LYS A 593 -4.04 -17.34 -13.86
N ILE A 594 -3.41 -16.57 -12.98
CA ILE A 594 -2.05 -16.77 -12.48
C ILE A 594 -2.11 -16.71 -10.95
N THR A 595 -1.41 -17.61 -10.26
CA THR A 595 -1.38 -17.66 -8.79
C THR A 595 -0.63 -16.47 -8.20
N GLN A 596 -1.15 -15.93 -7.09
CA GLN A 596 -0.59 -14.75 -6.40
C GLN A 596 0.85 -14.94 -5.89
N LYS A 597 1.39 -16.17 -5.90
CA LYS A 597 2.82 -16.47 -5.69
C LYS A 597 3.75 -15.91 -6.79
N LEU A 598 3.23 -15.50 -7.95
CA LEU A 598 4.01 -15.01 -9.10
C LEU A 598 4.12 -13.48 -9.14
N LEU A 599 4.19 -12.87 -7.95
CA LEU A 599 4.80 -11.55 -7.73
C LEU A 599 6.12 -11.79 -7.00
N LEU A 600 7.18 -11.13 -7.43
CA LEU A 600 8.51 -11.23 -6.81
C LEU A 600 8.38 -10.96 -5.30
N CYS A 601 8.72 -11.95 -4.47
CA CYS A 601 8.66 -11.81 -3.03
C CYS A 601 10.06 -11.80 -2.40
N PRO A 602 10.23 -11.30 -1.16
CA PRO A 602 11.53 -11.22 -0.52
C PRO A 602 12.16 -12.61 -0.32
N GLY A 603 11.32 -13.61 -0.10
CA GLY A 603 11.72 -15.01 -0.03
C GLY A 603 12.34 -15.53 -1.33
N MET A 604 11.87 -15.10 -2.50
CA MET A 604 12.46 -15.47 -3.79
C MET A 604 13.84 -14.83 -4.01
N LEU A 605 14.00 -13.55 -3.66
CA LEU A 605 15.30 -12.87 -3.71
C LEU A 605 16.29 -13.46 -2.67
N HIS A 606 15.82 -13.79 -1.48
CA HIS A 606 16.60 -14.52 -0.49
C HIS A 606 16.98 -15.92 -0.99
N THR A 607 16.08 -16.62 -1.70
CA THR A 607 16.41 -17.89 -2.37
C THR A 607 17.50 -17.69 -3.41
N ALA A 608 17.49 -16.61 -4.19
CA ALA A 608 18.57 -16.30 -5.13
C ALA A 608 19.93 -16.15 -4.42
N LYS A 609 19.96 -15.42 -3.30
CA LYS A 609 21.13 -15.26 -2.41
C LYS A 609 21.68 -16.63 -1.99
N ILE A 610 20.85 -17.52 -1.44
CA ILE A 610 21.31 -18.86 -0.97
C ILE A 610 21.44 -19.94 -2.06
N SER A 611 21.08 -19.64 -3.31
CA SER A 611 21.28 -20.54 -4.45
C SER A 611 22.56 -20.19 -5.22
N LEU A 612 22.77 -18.91 -5.56
CA LEU A 612 23.83 -18.45 -6.47
C LEU A 612 25.08 -17.91 -5.73
N LEU A 613 24.99 -17.67 -4.42
CA LEU A 613 26.10 -17.23 -3.57
C LEU A 613 26.38 -18.23 -2.44
N ASP A 614 25.94 -19.49 -2.61
CA ASP A 614 26.38 -20.56 -1.72
C ASP A 614 27.83 -20.96 -2.04
N ARG A 615 28.55 -21.41 -1.01
CA ARG A 615 29.95 -21.85 -1.14
C ARG A 615 30.09 -23.10 -2.01
N GLY A 616 29.07 -23.96 -2.07
CA GLY A 616 29.01 -25.08 -3.02
C GLY A 616 28.92 -24.61 -4.47
N PHE A 617 28.03 -23.66 -4.78
CA PHE A 617 27.93 -23.02 -6.09
C PHE A 617 29.25 -22.34 -6.48
N MET A 618 29.72 -21.38 -5.67
CA MET A 618 30.91 -20.57 -5.97
C MET A 618 32.17 -21.42 -6.06
N GLY A 619 32.33 -22.38 -5.14
CA GLY A 619 33.42 -23.36 -5.19
C GLY A 619 33.38 -24.26 -6.42
N THR A 620 32.19 -24.67 -6.89
CA THR A 620 32.06 -25.44 -8.14
C THR A 620 32.44 -24.59 -9.35
N MET A 621 32.00 -23.32 -9.41
CA MET A 621 32.40 -22.40 -10.48
C MET A 621 33.91 -22.17 -10.50
N ALA A 622 34.54 -21.92 -9.35
CA ALA A 622 35.99 -21.77 -9.25
C ALA A 622 36.76 -23.04 -9.66
N MET A 623 36.22 -24.23 -9.36
CA MET A 623 36.78 -25.49 -9.82
C MET A 623 36.59 -25.70 -11.33
N TYR A 624 35.44 -25.36 -11.89
CA TYR A 624 35.14 -25.44 -13.33
C TYR A 624 36.00 -24.47 -14.16
N HIS A 625 36.22 -23.26 -13.63
CA HIS A 625 37.07 -22.22 -14.21
C HIS A 625 38.55 -22.32 -13.80
N ASN A 626 38.98 -23.45 -13.21
CA ASN A 626 40.39 -23.82 -12.95
C ASN A 626 41.17 -22.93 -11.96
N PHE A 627 40.50 -22.16 -11.09
CA PHE A 627 41.16 -21.30 -10.08
C PHE A 627 42.16 -22.08 -9.21
N HIS A 628 41.81 -23.33 -8.89
CA HIS A 628 42.63 -24.27 -8.12
C HIS A 628 44.03 -24.52 -8.73
N GLN A 629 44.21 -24.31 -10.04
CA GLN A 629 45.50 -24.54 -10.71
C GLN A 629 46.51 -23.42 -10.44
N TYR A 630 46.03 -22.20 -10.16
CA TYR A 630 46.86 -21.01 -9.98
C TYR A 630 47.07 -20.65 -8.51
N ALA A 631 46.18 -21.13 -7.63
CA ALA A 631 46.26 -20.94 -6.18
C ALA A 631 47.62 -21.35 -5.59
N ARG A 632 48.17 -20.49 -4.73
CA ARG A 632 49.45 -20.68 -4.03
C ARG A 632 49.25 -21.24 -2.63
N ASN A 633 50.30 -21.88 -2.10
CA ASN A 633 50.39 -22.35 -0.71
C ASN A 633 49.30 -23.33 -0.24
N LEU A 634 48.45 -23.86 -1.14
CA LEU A 634 47.44 -24.87 -0.81
C LEU A 634 48.07 -26.08 -0.08
N SER A 635 47.53 -26.41 1.09
CA SER A 635 48.02 -27.55 1.89
C SER A 635 47.86 -28.89 1.15
N ARG A 636 48.65 -29.90 1.51
CA ARG A 636 48.53 -31.25 0.91
C ARG A 636 47.17 -31.90 1.18
N GLU A 637 46.54 -31.57 2.30
CA GLU A 637 45.19 -32.03 2.67
C GLU A 637 44.15 -31.39 1.75
N THR A 638 44.15 -30.06 1.67
CA THR A 638 43.30 -29.28 0.76
C THR A 638 43.46 -29.71 -0.70
N GLN A 639 44.68 -29.96 -1.17
CA GLN A 639 44.94 -30.49 -2.52
C GLN A 639 44.37 -31.90 -2.73
N ASN A 640 44.25 -32.72 -1.69
CA ASN A 640 43.64 -34.04 -1.76
C ASN A 640 42.11 -33.98 -1.70
N ASP A 641 41.55 -33.03 -0.95
CA ASP A 641 40.10 -32.80 -0.94
C ASP A 641 39.61 -32.20 -2.26
N LEU A 642 40.39 -31.30 -2.88
CA LEU A 642 40.15 -30.84 -4.26
C LEU A 642 40.16 -31.99 -5.28
N LYS A 643 41.00 -33.03 -5.10
CA LYS A 643 40.95 -34.24 -5.93
C LYS A 643 39.66 -35.01 -5.74
N LYS A 644 39.23 -35.25 -4.49
CA LYS A 644 37.97 -35.93 -4.16
C LYS A 644 36.78 -35.18 -4.78
N ALA A 645 36.70 -33.87 -4.53
CA ALA A 645 35.65 -33.00 -5.04
C ALA A 645 35.60 -32.99 -6.58
N LEU A 646 36.75 -32.89 -7.26
CA LEU A 646 36.78 -32.87 -8.72
C LEU A 646 36.34 -34.21 -9.34
N THR A 647 36.65 -35.34 -8.71
CA THR A 647 36.10 -36.64 -9.14
C THR A 647 34.58 -36.67 -9.02
N LEU A 648 34.04 -36.28 -7.86
CA LEU A 648 32.58 -36.24 -7.63
C LEU A 648 31.85 -35.29 -8.61
N LEU A 649 32.47 -34.15 -8.95
CA LEU A 649 31.93 -33.18 -9.91
C LEU A 649 32.05 -33.64 -11.37
N ARG A 650 32.88 -34.64 -11.70
CA ARG A 650 32.92 -35.27 -13.04
C ARG A 650 31.88 -36.36 -13.21
N GLU A 651 31.51 -37.03 -12.12
CA GLU A 651 30.54 -38.13 -12.14
C GLU A 651 29.09 -37.63 -12.24
N ASP A 652 28.79 -36.43 -11.72
CA ASP A 652 27.46 -35.84 -11.85
C ASP A 652 27.18 -35.25 -13.25
N GLN A 653 25.92 -35.38 -13.66
CA GLN A 653 25.37 -34.90 -14.92
C GLN A 653 24.72 -33.51 -14.80
N PHE A 654 24.63 -32.96 -13.58
CA PHE A 654 24.02 -31.66 -13.26
C PHE A 654 22.63 -31.43 -13.87
N ASN A 655 21.84 -32.51 -14.02
CA ASN A 655 20.44 -32.47 -14.51
C ASN A 655 19.47 -31.68 -13.60
N ASP A 656 19.94 -31.12 -12.48
CA ASP A 656 19.12 -30.56 -11.42
C ASP A 656 19.91 -29.50 -10.64
N PHE A 657 19.42 -28.27 -10.65
CA PHE A 657 20.03 -27.14 -9.93
C PHE A 657 20.19 -27.42 -8.42
N ARG A 658 19.34 -28.27 -7.83
CA ARG A 658 19.34 -28.59 -6.40
C ARG A 658 20.56 -29.38 -5.95
N LYS A 659 21.34 -29.94 -6.88
CA LYS A 659 22.56 -30.70 -6.58
C LYS A 659 23.76 -29.83 -6.26
N ILE A 660 23.93 -28.66 -6.89
CA ILE A 660 25.22 -27.96 -6.84
C ILE A 660 25.59 -27.50 -5.42
N ASN A 661 24.59 -27.09 -4.61
CA ASN A 661 24.81 -26.69 -3.21
C ASN A 661 24.92 -27.90 -2.25
N GLN A 662 24.68 -29.14 -2.72
CA GLN A 662 24.95 -30.37 -1.95
C GLN A 662 26.45 -30.69 -1.90
N TYR A 663 27.28 -30.06 -2.75
CA TYR A 663 28.74 -30.16 -2.74
C TYR A 663 29.43 -29.17 -1.77
N SER A 664 28.66 -28.35 -1.05
CA SER A 664 29.16 -27.31 -0.12
C SER A 664 29.91 -27.84 1.11
N LEU A 665 29.89 -29.15 1.37
CA LEU A 665 30.64 -29.81 2.45
C LEU A 665 31.86 -30.60 1.92
N GLN A 666 31.94 -30.79 0.61
CA GLN A 666 32.92 -31.64 -0.08
C GLN A 666 33.96 -30.79 -0.82
N ILE A 667 33.57 -29.59 -1.27
CA ILE A 667 34.46 -28.58 -1.84
C ILE A 667 35.09 -27.77 -0.70
N PRO A 668 36.42 -27.68 -0.59
CA PRO A 668 37.08 -26.88 0.44
C PRO A 668 36.70 -25.39 0.35
N LYS A 669 36.39 -24.76 1.50
CA LYS A 669 35.92 -23.36 1.61
C LYS A 669 36.74 -22.39 0.75
N ILE A 670 38.07 -22.51 0.76
CA ILE A 670 38.98 -21.70 -0.04
C ILE A 670 38.60 -21.53 -1.52
N MET A 671 37.85 -22.45 -2.13
CA MET A 671 37.39 -22.25 -3.51
C MET A 671 36.28 -21.20 -3.68
N SER A 672 35.43 -20.94 -2.67
CA SER A 672 34.59 -19.73 -2.67
C SER A 672 35.42 -18.49 -2.41
N ASP A 673 36.36 -18.58 -1.47
CA ASP A 673 37.13 -17.43 -1.00
C ASP A 673 38.05 -16.87 -2.11
N LEU A 674 38.61 -17.76 -2.95
CA LEU A 674 39.33 -17.44 -4.18
C LEU A 674 38.41 -16.92 -5.31
N TRP A 675 37.15 -17.33 -5.35
CA TRP A 675 36.16 -16.82 -6.31
C TRP A 675 35.76 -15.38 -5.99
N GLU A 676 35.59 -15.07 -4.70
CA GLU A 676 35.25 -13.74 -4.19
C GLU A 676 36.44 -12.77 -4.33
N SER A 677 37.62 -13.18 -3.87
CA SER A 677 38.82 -12.32 -3.87
C SER A 677 39.33 -11.93 -5.27
N VAL A 678 39.19 -12.80 -6.28
CA VAL A 678 39.49 -12.43 -7.68
C VAL A 678 38.48 -11.41 -8.22
N ALA A 679 37.19 -11.53 -7.86
CA ALA A 679 36.19 -10.51 -8.23
C ALA A 679 36.50 -9.14 -7.62
N ALA A 680 36.99 -9.11 -6.38
CA ALA A 680 37.49 -7.89 -5.75
C ALA A 680 38.75 -7.35 -6.43
N CYS A 681 39.71 -8.20 -6.80
CA CYS A 681 40.91 -7.79 -7.53
C CYS A 681 40.55 -7.12 -8.87
N ILE A 682 39.60 -7.67 -9.62
CA ILE A 682 39.09 -7.09 -10.87
C ILE A 682 38.41 -5.72 -10.62
N LEU A 683 37.59 -5.59 -9.57
CA LEU A 683 36.98 -4.29 -9.22
C LEU A 683 38.04 -3.26 -8.83
N VAL A 684 39.00 -3.66 -8.00
CA VAL A 684 40.04 -2.76 -7.44
C VAL A 684 40.91 -2.17 -8.53
N GLU A 685 41.19 -2.92 -9.59
CA GLU A 685 42.05 -2.47 -10.70
C GLU A 685 41.26 -1.90 -11.89
N HIS A 686 40.17 -2.54 -12.32
CA HIS A 686 39.45 -2.18 -13.55
C HIS A 686 37.98 -1.74 -13.34
N GLY A 687 37.43 -1.91 -12.14
CA GLY A 687 36.10 -1.39 -11.78
C GLY A 687 34.93 -2.23 -12.30
N TRP A 688 33.71 -1.70 -12.10
CA TRP A 688 32.46 -2.43 -12.34
C TRP A 688 32.28 -2.93 -13.78
N GLU A 689 32.77 -2.19 -14.77
CA GLU A 689 32.69 -2.59 -16.19
C GLU A 689 33.39 -3.93 -16.45
N MET A 690 34.59 -4.13 -15.88
CA MET A 690 35.32 -5.39 -16.05
C MET A 690 34.74 -6.52 -15.18
N VAL A 691 34.20 -6.21 -14.00
CA VAL A 691 33.47 -7.18 -13.16
C VAL A 691 32.24 -7.71 -13.90
N VAL A 692 31.45 -6.84 -14.53
CA VAL A 692 30.29 -7.25 -15.35
C VAL A 692 30.76 -8.03 -16.58
N LYS A 693 31.81 -7.58 -17.28
CA LYS A 693 32.33 -8.26 -18.47
C LYS A 693 32.87 -9.67 -18.20
N ILE A 694 33.45 -9.92 -17.02
CA ILE A 694 33.92 -11.26 -16.61
C ILE A 694 32.83 -11.96 -15.81
N TYR A 695 32.67 -11.61 -14.54
CA TYR A 695 31.79 -12.32 -13.62
C TYR A 695 30.32 -12.16 -13.99
N GLY A 696 29.91 -11.02 -14.55
CA GLY A 696 28.55 -10.84 -15.05
C GLY A 696 28.20 -11.87 -16.13
N GLU A 697 29.04 -12.08 -17.14
CA GLU A 697 28.82 -13.12 -18.16
C GLU A 697 28.93 -14.55 -17.60
N LEU A 698 29.79 -14.81 -16.60
CA LEU A 698 29.83 -16.11 -15.92
C LEU A 698 28.54 -16.41 -15.13
N TYR A 699 27.95 -15.40 -14.47
CA TYR A 699 26.70 -15.53 -13.71
C TYR A 699 25.44 -15.44 -14.59
N LYS A 700 25.49 -14.72 -15.72
CA LYS A 700 24.38 -14.45 -16.65
C LYS A 700 23.49 -15.68 -16.93
N PRO A 701 24.01 -16.84 -17.37
CA PRO A 701 23.15 -17.99 -17.69
C PRO A 701 22.48 -18.59 -16.46
N TYR A 702 23.12 -18.53 -15.28
CA TYR A 702 22.55 -19.00 -14.02
C TYR A 702 21.49 -18.04 -13.47
N ILE A 703 21.68 -16.72 -13.63
CA ILE A 703 20.67 -15.71 -13.31
C ILE A 703 19.45 -15.87 -14.22
N LYS A 704 19.63 -16.00 -15.54
CA LYS A 704 18.53 -16.26 -16.49
C LYS A 704 17.74 -17.52 -16.09
N TYR A 705 18.42 -18.66 -15.95
CA TYR A 705 17.81 -19.91 -15.51
C TYR A 705 17.05 -19.76 -14.17
N PHE A 706 17.63 -19.05 -13.20
CA PHE A 706 17.00 -18.84 -11.89
C PHE A 706 15.73 -17.99 -12.00
N VAL A 707 15.74 -16.91 -12.78
CA VAL A 707 14.58 -16.04 -13.01
C VAL A 707 13.46 -16.82 -13.72
N ASP A 708 13.80 -17.57 -14.77
CA ASP A 708 12.83 -18.37 -15.56
C ASP A 708 12.17 -19.48 -14.71
N ASN A 709 12.87 -20.02 -13.71
CA ASN A 709 12.41 -21.13 -12.86
C ASN A 709 12.10 -20.72 -11.40
N ILE A 710 12.03 -19.42 -11.09
CA ILE A 710 12.08 -18.90 -9.71
C ILE A 710 10.99 -19.45 -8.78
N SER A 711 9.80 -19.76 -9.31
CA SER A 711 8.68 -20.33 -8.57
C SER A 711 8.93 -21.78 -8.14
N LEU A 712 9.47 -22.61 -9.04
CA LEU A 712 9.85 -23.99 -8.77
C LEU A 712 11.02 -24.06 -7.77
N ILE A 713 12.00 -23.16 -7.94
CA ILE A 713 13.16 -23.06 -7.06
C ILE A 713 12.71 -22.64 -5.65
N TYR A 714 11.90 -21.58 -5.54
CA TYR A 714 11.39 -21.09 -4.26
C TYR A 714 10.57 -22.14 -3.49
N ASP A 715 9.61 -22.80 -4.14
CA ASP A 715 8.75 -23.79 -3.49
C ASP A 715 9.54 -25.03 -3.01
N PHE A 716 10.64 -25.40 -3.71
CA PHE A 716 11.57 -26.42 -3.21
C PHE A 716 12.26 -26.00 -1.90
N TYR A 717 12.81 -24.79 -1.82
CA TYR A 717 13.46 -24.32 -0.59
C TYR A 717 12.47 -24.16 0.58
N GLN A 718 11.21 -23.78 0.32
CA GLN A 718 10.16 -23.78 1.36
C GLN A 718 9.87 -25.21 1.88
N SER A 719 9.65 -26.17 0.98
CA SER A 719 9.34 -27.57 1.35
C SER A 719 10.46 -28.27 2.14
N SER A 720 11.72 -27.97 1.80
CA SER A 720 12.89 -28.54 2.47
C SER A 720 13.22 -27.85 3.81
N GLY A 721 12.75 -26.61 4.01
CA GLY A 721 12.72 -25.96 5.32
C GLY A 721 11.76 -26.67 6.30
N SER A 722 10.54 -27.01 5.85
CA SER A 722 9.54 -27.72 6.67
C SER A 722 9.88 -29.19 7.01
N LEU A 723 11.00 -29.71 6.51
CA LEU A 723 11.54 -31.04 6.87
C LEU A 723 12.64 -30.96 7.96
N LYS A 724 12.85 -29.78 8.56
CA LYS A 724 13.81 -29.54 9.65
C LYS A 724 13.19 -28.93 10.92
N SER A 725 11.86 -29.01 11.04
CA SER A 725 11.06 -28.54 12.20
C SER A 725 10.39 -29.71 12.92
#